data_AF-A0A226TPX7-F1
#
_entry.id   AF-A0A226TPX7-F1
#
_cell.length_a   1.000
_cell.length_b   1.000
_cell.length_c   1.000
_cell.angle_alpha   90.00
_cell.angle_beta   90.00
_cell.angle_gamma   90.00
#
_symmetry.space_group_name_H-M   'P 1'
#
loop_
_entity.id
_entity.type
_entity.pdbx_description
1 polymer ?
#
loop_
_entity_poly.entity_id
_entity_poly.type
_entity_poly.pdbx_seq_one_letter_code
_entity_poly.pdbx_strand_id
1 'polypeptide(L)'
;MKINKKLILISTALLAVSPIAAAPLTSNVQTSVAAATKSNATGSLKVIDSHIMLYNRSGNYLDHISAPKKGSTIKYYGKPFFKTVDPGDYSAGELYYPLRKNVYISSDYVTPISGPAYLTAIFNANIYNKSGKKVGFVKKGSVVKYVGKRKITSGKAKYYYEATKNKYRIPYTKIKGKDYYYLGSGRYIKVANIGYVDGYRLITQAPITVTVNKNTSTITRYVNSTGWGTDPNNIELKKGQKITVDYAGQFPQQLTDFDHDHYSYYRIKGTNYWVSEDDLNLPQALENHSDLELADSTKVVLDKKIPLYNIDGEKTSQELSKQFYTNTVEETAMYSNHKINEALYLWVPSEKKAELFYHTTGEVNAKTNKLDNEGYILASDVKKVEGVKLTPINTAGEAESQSKVATNKSSLSTAIATAEKVQKTDRYKLADYDKKIQFLTYLQNAKTVVGETNASEVAVSQADEFLTNTTKVLDGKKLLVRRTDQLTTYEVQKVMNLIYNYYQPQVTGELDVQLYNSKRNWQYPTTRPVWDVTKKSPFWFGYSSDTIRKRKVDISPLITDGITVGKKKKLQSNAYVYTAAGVKTRKLLKKNTSYKIQAITTIKGQKYVKIGANKYVKYGNFEASKLKVVKRYYTVQTVTPVVNAQGKKVDEIKSKNTRTKNYVQTYGTKRIKGYDYIKIGSNRYTNMLGFEYVLAK
;
A
#
# COMPACT_ATOMS: atom_id res chain seq x y z
N MET A 1 23.66 -43.41 46.11
CA MET A 1 23.11 -43.85 47.41
C MET A 1 22.31 -42.71 48.03
N LYS A 2 21.19 -43.05 48.63
CA LYS A 2 20.07 -42.21 49.07
C LYS A 2 20.43 -41.35 50.32
N ILE A 3 19.63 -40.30 50.52
CA ILE A 3 19.23 -39.64 51.79
C ILE A 3 19.88 -38.28 52.15
N ASN A 4 19.09 -37.23 51.92
CA ASN A 4 18.69 -36.13 52.82
C ASN A 4 19.36 -36.04 54.21
N LYS A 5 19.69 -34.81 54.64
CA LYS A 5 18.87 -34.04 55.61
C LYS A 5 19.49 -32.67 55.91
N LYS A 6 18.61 -31.70 56.09
CA LYS A 6 18.83 -30.36 56.67
C LYS A 6 19.37 -30.46 58.11
N LEU A 7 20.12 -29.46 58.56
CA LEU A 7 19.90 -28.86 59.89
C LEU A 7 20.40 -27.40 59.93
N ILE A 8 19.65 -26.59 60.67
CA ILE A 8 19.80 -25.17 61.00
C ILE A 8 20.42 -25.08 62.41
N LEU A 9 21.26 -24.08 62.72
CA LEU A 9 21.42 -23.38 64.02
C LEU A 9 22.61 -22.40 63.89
N ILE A 10 22.43 -21.08 63.77
CA ILE A 10 22.14 -20.02 64.76
C ILE A 10 23.29 -19.73 65.75
N SER A 11 23.74 -18.46 65.72
CA SER A 11 24.41 -17.67 66.77
C SER A 11 25.86 -18.05 67.10
N THR A 12 26.81 -17.17 67.43
CA THR A 12 26.81 -15.85 68.09
C THR A 12 28.06 -15.06 67.68
N ALA A 13 27.97 -13.72 67.69
CA ALA A 13 29.07 -12.79 67.49
C ALA A 13 29.90 -12.58 68.78
N LEU A 14 31.21 -12.32 68.66
CA LEU A 14 31.99 -11.66 69.72
C LEU A 14 33.10 -10.74 69.14
N LEU A 15 32.85 -9.44 69.34
CA LEU A 15 33.72 -8.31 69.72
C LEU A 15 35.21 -8.27 69.33
N ALA A 16 35.47 -7.28 68.47
CA ALA A 16 36.57 -6.31 68.38
C ALA A 16 37.69 -6.28 69.44
N VAL A 17 38.93 -6.14 68.95
CA VAL A 17 39.96 -5.25 69.51
C VAL A 17 40.86 -4.71 68.37
N SER A 18 40.87 -3.39 68.21
CA SER A 18 41.96 -2.57 67.63
C SER A 18 42.62 -1.80 68.81
N PRO A 19 43.73 -1.02 68.72
CA PRO A 19 44.40 -0.35 67.57
C PRO A 19 45.96 -0.54 67.62
N ILE A 20 46.84 -0.01 66.74
CA ILE A 20 47.41 1.36 66.64
C ILE A 20 48.45 1.28 65.47
N ALA A 21 48.23 1.96 64.34
CA ALA A 21 48.81 3.24 63.88
C ALA A 21 50.26 3.21 63.32
N ALA A 22 50.37 3.48 62.01
CA ALA A 22 51.34 4.40 61.40
C ALA A 22 50.91 4.69 59.95
N ALA A 23 50.60 5.96 59.65
CA ALA A 23 50.31 6.47 58.30
C ALA A 23 51.62 6.88 57.59
N PRO A 24 51.62 7.10 56.26
CA PRO A 24 51.30 8.46 55.82
C PRO A 24 50.46 8.59 54.52
N LEU A 25 49.66 9.66 54.52
CA LEU A 25 49.39 10.63 53.45
C LEU A 25 48.95 10.12 52.06
N THR A 26 47.67 10.35 51.72
CA THR A 26 47.31 11.29 50.64
C THR A 26 45.81 11.68 50.72
N SER A 27 45.61 13.00 50.73
CA SER A 27 44.43 13.80 50.34
C SER A 27 43.02 13.19 50.37
N ASN A 28 42.23 13.68 51.33
CA ASN A 28 40.76 13.69 51.33
C ASN A 28 40.16 14.35 50.07
N VAL A 29 39.24 13.66 49.40
CA VAL A 29 38.00 14.29 48.92
C VAL A 29 36.83 13.50 49.50
N GLN A 30 36.31 14.08 50.57
CA GLN A 30 35.10 13.68 51.26
C GLN A 30 33.91 13.92 50.31
N THR A 31 33.31 12.86 49.77
CA THR A 31 31.93 12.96 49.25
C THR A 31 31.00 12.36 50.29
N SER A 32 30.14 13.23 50.79
CA SER A 32 29.07 12.97 51.74
C SER A 32 28.20 11.79 51.30
N VAL A 33 28.39 10.64 51.95
CA VAL A 33 27.45 9.52 51.88
C VAL A 33 26.25 9.88 52.75
N ALA A 34 25.37 10.73 52.22
CA ALA A 34 24.01 10.83 52.73
C ALA A 34 23.36 9.45 52.57
N ALA A 35 22.91 8.89 53.69
CA ALA A 35 22.17 7.64 53.76
C ALA A 35 20.95 7.67 52.83
N ALA A 36 21.09 7.10 51.63
CA ALA A 36 19.95 6.81 50.77
C ALA A 36 19.23 5.58 51.35
N THR A 37 18.03 5.79 51.87
CA THR A 37 17.06 4.73 52.17
C THR A 37 17.10 3.64 51.09
N LYS A 38 17.40 2.39 51.50
CA LYS A 38 17.34 1.21 50.63
C LYS A 38 15.91 1.02 50.14
N SER A 39 15.52 1.68 49.05
CA SER A 39 14.24 1.40 48.41
C SER A 39 14.28 -0.03 47.86
N ASN A 40 13.27 -0.84 48.17
CA ASN A 40 13.15 -2.17 47.57
C ASN A 40 13.10 -2.04 46.04
N ALA A 41 13.88 -2.86 45.35
CA ALA A 41 13.89 -2.89 43.89
C ALA A 41 12.49 -3.22 43.37
N THR A 42 12.03 -2.48 42.38
CA THR A 42 10.72 -2.71 41.74
C THR A 42 10.76 -3.94 40.83
N GLY A 43 11.92 -4.21 40.24
CA GLY A 43 12.17 -5.41 39.46
C GLY A 43 13.62 -5.47 39.00
N SER A 44 13.88 -6.38 38.06
CA SER A 44 15.21 -6.60 37.48
C SER A 44 15.13 -6.64 35.96
N LEU A 45 16.20 -6.15 35.35
CA LEU A 45 16.38 -6.06 33.90
C LEU A 45 17.60 -6.88 33.51
N LYS A 46 17.54 -7.54 32.36
CA LYS A 46 18.69 -8.17 31.72
C LYS A 46 19.21 -7.25 30.64
N VAL A 47 20.51 -6.98 30.67
CA VAL A 47 21.18 -6.13 29.68
C VAL A 47 21.45 -6.95 28.42
N ILE A 48 21.03 -6.44 27.27
CA ILE A 48 21.11 -7.15 25.98
C ILE A 48 22.06 -6.50 24.97
N ASP A 49 22.42 -5.23 25.17
CA ASP A 49 23.33 -4.48 24.29
C ASP A 49 24.70 -4.24 24.95
N SER A 50 25.73 -4.00 24.13
CA SER A 50 27.07 -3.59 24.54
C SER A 50 27.31 -2.08 24.44
N HIS A 51 26.57 -1.37 23.58
CA HIS A 51 26.66 0.07 23.33
C HIS A 51 25.54 0.82 24.06
N ILE A 52 25.59 0.79 25.39
CA ILE A 52 24.51 1.32 26.22
C ILE A 52 24.75 2.79 26.51
N MET A 53 23.70 3.57 26.29
CA MET A 53 23.64 4.96 26.75
C MET A 53 22.76 5.07 28.00
N LEU A 54 23.25 5.83 28.98
CA LEU A 54 22.48 6.18 30.18
C LEU A 54 21.98 7.61 30.05
N TYR A 55 20.82 7.88 30.66
CA TYR A 55 20.14 9.17 30.48
C TYR A 55 19.71 9.78 31.80
N ASN A 56 19.60 11.11 31.84
CA ASN A 56 18.93 11.81 32.92
C ASN A 56 17.40 11.80 32.75
N ARG A 57 16.66 12.42 33.68
CA ARG A 57 15.19 12.46 33.63
C ARG A 57 14.63 13.20 32.39
N SER A 58 15.37 14.16 31.85
CA SER A 58 15.02 14.85 30.60
C SER A 58 15.35 14.01 29.36
N GLY A 59 16.01 12.87 29.55
CA GLY A 59 16.46 11.99 28.49
C GLY A 59 17.69 12.50 27.74
N ASN A 60 18.56 13.27 28.41
CA ASN A 60 19.87 13.65 27.88
C ASN A 60 20.90 12.59 28.26
N TYR A 61 21.83 12.31 27.35
CA TYR A 61 22.91 11.34 27.55
C TYR A 61 23.81 11.71 28.74
N LEU A 62 24.27 10.69 29.46
CA LEU A 62 25.18 10.76 30.61
C LEU A 62 26.46 9.99 30.26
N ASP A 63 27.48 10.70 29.80
CA ASP A 63 28.78 10.18 29.37
C ASP A 63 29.73 9.80 30.53
N HIS A 64 29.57 10.44 31.69
CA HIS A 64 30.41 10.27 32.87
C HIS A 64 30.05 9.07 33.75
N ILE A 65 29.04 8.28 33.38
CA ILE A 65 28.57 7.12 34.17
C ILE A 65 28.90 5.82 33.44
N SER A 66 29.63 4.94 34.11
CA SER A 66 29.92 3.60 33.58
C SER A 66 28.63 2.82 33.30
N ALA A 67 28.48 2.39 32.05
CA ALA A 67 27.38 1.56 31.61
C ALA A 67 27.47 0.13 32.17
N PRO A 68 26.32 -0.53 32.43
CA PRO A 68 26.31 -1.93 32.82
C PRO A 68 26.77 -2.85 31.69
N LYS A 69 27.39 -4.00 32.01
CA LYS A 69 27.91 -4.92 30.98
C LYS A 69 26.79 -5.73 30.33
N LYS A 70 26.91 -6.04 29.03
CA LYS A 70 26.03 -6.98 28.31
C LYS A 70 25.91 -8.30 29.06
N GLY A 71 24.69 -8.83 29.14
CA GLY A 71 24.38 -10.08 29.85
C GLY A 71 24.18 -9.95 31.35
N SER A 72 24.57 -8.83 31.97
CA SER A 72 24.38 -8.59 33.40
C SER A 72 22.90 -8.40 33.78
N THR A 73 22.59 -8.63 35.05
CA THR A 73 21.27 -8.34 35.63
C THR A 73 21.36 -7.12 36.53
N ILE A 74 20.55 -6.11 36.25
CA ILE A 74 20.49 -4.86 37.01
C ILE A 74 19.11 -4.66 37.65
N LYS A 75 19.05 -3.94 38.76
CA LYS A 75 17.81 -3.59 39.45
C LYS A 75 17.31 -2.21 38.98
N TYR A 76 15.99 -2.04 38.92
CA TYR A 76 15.36 -0.73 38.71
C TYR A 76 14.42 -0.39 39.86
N TYR A 77 14.22 0.91 40.08
CA TYR A 77 13.58 1.45 41.28
C TYR A 77 12.52 2.50 40.92
N GLY A 78 11.26 2.14 41.11
CA GLY A 78 10.12 2.99 40.82
C GLY A 78 9.50 2.72 39.45
N LYS A 79 8.65 3.66 39.04
CA LYS A 79 7.85 3.55 37.82
C LYS A 79 8.63 4.11 36.61
N PRO A 80 8.78 3.33 35.52
CA PRO A 80 9.33 3.83 34.26
C PRO A 80 8.49 4.97 33.67
N PHE A 81 9.12 5.79 32.83
CA PHE A 81 8.42 6.81 32.04
C PHE A 81 8.68 6.58 30.56
N PHE A 82 7.77 7.07 29.72
CA PHE A 82 7.87 6.95 28.27
C PHE A 82 8.22 8.32 27.68
N LYS A 83 9.23 8.36 26.81
CA LYS A 83 9.64 9.56 26.09
C LYS A 83 9.30 9.36 24.61
N THR A 84 8.58 10.30 24.02
CA THR A 84 8.35 10.33 22.58
C THR A 84 9.60 10.89 21.89
N VAL A 85 10.13 10.18 20.90
CA VAL A 85 11.17 10.72 20.00
C VAL A 85 10.49 11.68 19.00
N ASP A 86 11.19 12.73 18.57
CA ASP A 86 10.66 13.73 17.63
C ASP A 86 10.24 13.06 16.31
N PRO A 87 9.19 13.56 15.61
CA PRO A 87 8.49 12.85 14.54
C PRO A 87 9.25 12.79 13.20
N GLY A 88 10.56 13.05 13.21
CA GLY A 88 11.42 13.04 12.03
C GLY A 88 11.81 11.63 11.58
N ASP A 89 12.12 10.73 12.52
CA ASP A 89 12.72 9.43 12.15
C ASP A 89 11.84 8.23 12.47
N TYR A 90 11.19 8.15 13.64
CA TYR A 90 10.36 6.97 13.93
C TYR A 90 9.19 7.37 14.84
N SER A 91 7.99 6.89 14.53
CA SER A 91 6.79 7.03 15.38
C SER A 91 6.88 6.27 16.73
N ALA A 92 8.08 5.79 17.09
CA ALA A 92 8.39 5.04 18.29
C ALA A 92 8.98 5.94 19.38
N GLY A 93 8.30 5.99 20.52
CA GLY A 93 8.93 6.47 21.75
C GLY A 93 9.54 5.30 22.51
N GLU A 94 10.36 5.61 23.50
CA GLU A 94 11.11 4.63 24.29
C GLU A 94 10.69 4.65 25.76
N LEU A 95 10.80 3.50 26.43
CA LEU A 95 10.52 3.35 27.85
C LEU A 95 11.81 3.41 28.66
N TYR A 96 11.89 4.33 29.63
CA TYR A 96 13.08 4.56 30.44
C TYR A 96 12.91 4.01 31.85
N TYR A 97 13.75 3.06 32.23
CA TYR A 97 13.76 2.44 33.54
C TYR A 97 14.68 3.20 34.51
N PRO A 98 14.19 3.62 35.69
CA PRO A 98 15.00 4.29 36.71
C PRO A 98 15.98 3.34 37.39
N LEU A 99 17.28 3.59 37.26
CA LEU A 99 18.33 2.80 37.94
C LEU A 99 18.70 3.38 39.30
N ARG A 100 18.70 4.71 39.40
CA ARG A 100 18.89 5.49 40.64
C ARG A 100 18.46 6.94 40.40
N LYS A 101 18.63 7.81 41.39
CA LYS A 101 18.29 9.24 41.28
C LYS A 101 18.93 9.84 40.01
N ASN A 102 18.07 10.32 39.11
CA ASN A 102 18.44 10.96 37.85
C ASN A 102 19.28 10.11 36.87
N VAL A 103 19.25 8.78 36.97
CA VAL A 103 19.93 7.87 36.03
C VAL A 103 18.94 6.82 35.54
N TYR A 104 18.76 6.77 34.23
CA TYR A 104 17.79 5.92 33.55
C TYR A 104 18.46 5.16 32.40
N ILE A 105 17.88 4.02 32.06
CA ILE A 105 18.29 3.19 30.92
C ILE A 105 17.11 2.98 29.98
N SER A 106 17.34 3.11 28.67
CA SER A 106 16.31 2.87 27.65
C SER A 106 15.97 1.38 27.54
N SER A 107 14.72 1.09 27.20
CA SER A 107 14.22 -0.27 26.91
C SER A 107 14.93 -0.94 25.73
N ASP A 108 15.62 -0.18 24.87
CA ASP A 108 16.34 -0.74 23.73
C ASP A 108 17.55 -1.56 24.17
N TYR A 109 18.12 -1.21 25.32
CA TYR A 109 19.33 -1.88 25.85
C TYR A 109 19.03 -3.00 26.83
N VAL A 110 17.77 -3.16 27.25
CA VAL A 110 17.40 -4.04 28.37
C VAL A 110 16.04 -4.72 28.20
N THR A 111 15.90 -5.92 28.76
CA THR A 111 14.62 -6.62 28.82
C THR A 111 14.21 -6.89 30.27
N PRO A 112 12.97 -6.59 30.69
CA PRO A 112 12.51 -6.86 32.04
C PRO A 112 12.35 -8.36 32.31
N ILE A 113 13.09 -8.89 33.28
CA ILE A 113 13.02 -10.30 33.71
C ILE A 113 12.19 -10.50 34.98
N SER A 114 11.98 -9.45 35.78
CA SER A 114 11.10 -9.47 36.95
C SER A 114 10.46 -8.11 37.20
N GLY A 115 9.43 -8.09 38.05
CA GLY A 115 8.61 -6.91 38.31
C GLY A 115 7.33 -6.86 37.47
N PRO A 116 6.55 -5.77 37.59
CA PRO A 116 5.33 -5.59 36.82
C PRO A 116 5.59 -5.35 35.32
N ALA A 117 4.62 -5.75 34.50
CA ALA A 117 4.56 -5.29 33.11
C ALA A 117 3.97 -3.87 33.06
N TYR A 118 4.47 -3.05 32.14
CA TYR A 118 4.07 -1.67 31.96
C TYR A 118 3.43 -1.45 30.59
N LEU A 119 2.26 -0.80 30.57
CA LEU A 119 1.51 -0.47 29.37
C LEU A 119 1.67 1.02 29.08
N THR A 120 2.00 1.38 27.84
CA THR A 120 2.09 2.79 27.41
C THR A 120 0.83 3.19 26.64
N ALA A 121 0.11 4.18 27.16
CA ALA A 121 -1.03 4.76 26.47
C ALA A 121 -0.56 5.78 25.42
N ILE A 122 -0.78 5.52 24.14
CA ILE A 122 -0.38 6.42 23.05
C ILE A 122 -1.52 7.31 22.55
N PHE A 123 -2.70 7.12 23.14
CA PHE A 123 -3.83 8.03 23.05
C PHE A 123 -4.33 8.40 24.44
N ASN A 124 -5.05 9.52 24.52
CA ASN A 124 -5.81 9.88 25.72
C ASN A 124 -6.84 8.77 26.01
N ALA A 125 -6.76 8.18 27.19
CA ALA A 125 -7.49 6.97 27.53
C ALA A 125 -8.33 7.16 28.80
N ASN A 126 -9.62 6.84 28.72
CA ASN A 126 -10.44 6.70 29.92
C ASN A 126 -10.12 5.39 30.64
N ILE A 127 -10.19 5.41 31.97
CA ILE A 127 -10.18 4.23 32.82
C ILE A 127 -11.62 3.87 33.16
N TYR A 128 -11.94 2.58 33.12
CA TYR A 128 -13.27 2.04 33.32
C TYR A 128 -13.30 1.06 34.49
N ASN A 129 -14.47 0.87 35.09
CA ASN A 129 -14.74 -0.25 35.97
C ASN A 129 -15.27 -1.47 35.19
N LYS A 130 -15.55 -2.59 35.89
CA LYS A 130 -16.04 -3.84 35.28
C LYS A 130 -17.39 -3.70 34.56
N SER A 131 -18.23 -2.74 34.95
CA SER A 131 -19.50 -2.43 34.25
C SER A 131 -19.34 -1.51 33.03
N GLY A 132 -18.12 -1.04 32.77
CA GLY A 132 -17.81 -0.15 31.66
C GLY A 132 -18.13 1.34 31.92
N LYS A 133 -18.36 1.73 33.19
CA LYS A 133 -18.47 3.14 33.61
C LYS A 133 -17.09 3.76 33.72
N LYS A 134 -16.93 5.01 33.27
CA LYS A 134 -15.67 5.77 33.40
C LYS A 134 -15.41 6.06 34.88
N VAL A 135 -14.21 5.74 35.36
CA VAL A 135 -13.73 5.96 36.74
C VAL A 135 -12.37 6.65 36.80
N GLY A 136 -11.82 7.07 35.65
CA GLY A 136 -10.56 7.80 35.60
C GLY A 136 -10.11 8.12 34.19
N PHE A 137 -8.90 8.64 34.08
CA PHE A 137 -8.31 9.09 32.83
C PHE A 137 -6.77 9.00 32.86
N VAL A 138 -6.17 8.78 31.71
CA VAL A 138 -4.74 8.66 31.47
C VAL A 138 -4.41 9.48 30.21
N LYS A 139 -3.41 10.37 30.31
CA LYS A 139 -2.96 11.20 29.18
C LYS A 139 -2.10 10.38 28.22
N LYS A 140 -2.11 10.74 26.93
CA LYS A 140 -1.13 10.24 25.94
C LYS A 140 0.30 10.34 26.49
N GLY A 141 1.11 9.30 26.26
CA GLY A 141 2.48 9.16 26.77
C GLY A 141 2.59 8.62 28.19
N SER A 142 1.47 8.40 28.89
CA SER A 142 1.52 7.87 30.25
C SER A 142 1.75 6.37 30.27
N VAL A 143 2.61 5.93 31.19
CA VAL A 143 2.84 4.52 31.51
C VAL A 143 1.89 4.09 32.63
N VAL A 144 1.29 2.91 32.56
CA VAL A 144 0.46 2.33 33.65
C VAL A 144 0.88 0.89 33.91
N LYS A 145 0.83 0.47 35.18
CA LYS A 145 1.15 -0.90 35.59
C LYS A 145 0.02 -1.85 35.19
N TYR A 146 0.36 -2.93 34.51
CA TYR A 146 -0.54 -4.08 34.34
C TYR A 146 -0.51 -4.96 35.59
N VAL A 147 -1.68 -5.41 36.04
CA VAL A 147 -1.81 -6.31 37.18
C VAL A 147 -2.09 -7.72 36.68
N GLY A 148 -1.00 -8.47 36.51
CA GLY A 148 -0.99 -9.86 36.04
C GLY A 148 0.39 -10.27 35.55
N LYS A 149 0.48 -11.46 34.95
CA LYS A 149 1.70 -11.98 34.33
C LYS A 149 1.54 -12.04 32.81
N ARG A 150 2.59 -11.67 32.06
CA ARG A 150 2.71 -11.95 30.63
C ARG A 150 2.83 -13.46 30.38
N LYS A 151 2.38 -13.94 29.22
CA LYS A 151 2.47 -15.35 28.81
C LYS A 151 3.22 -15.45 27.49
N ILE A 152 4.05 -16.48 27.31
CA ILE A 152 4.65 -16.82 26.01
C ILE A 152 3.54 -17.24 25.04
N THR A 153 3.67 -16.94 23.75
CA THR A 153 2.68 -17.26 22.71
C THR A 153 3.34 -17.54 21.35
N SER A 154 2.66 -18.28 20.48
CA SER A 154 3.14 -18.72 19.15
C SER A 154 2.68 -17.82 17.98
N GLY A 155 2.58 -16.50 18.17
CA GLY A 155 2.16 -15.55 17.14
C GLY A 155 0.64 -15.46 16.89
N LYS A 156 -0.12 -16.56 17.01
CA LYS A 156 -1.59 -16.60 16.79
C LYS A 156 -2.45 -15.83 17.81
N ALA A 157 -1.84 -15.09 18.73
CA ALA A 157 -2.59 -14.33 19.72
C ALA A 157 -3.10 -13.03 19.10
N LYS A 158 -4.36 -12.67 19.38
CA LYS A 158 -4.95 -11.41 18.88
C LYS A 158 -4.07 -10.19 19.17
N TYR A 159 -3.45 -10.13 20.35
CA TYR A 159 -2.51 -9.11 20.77
C TYR A 159 -1.24 -9.76 21.30
N TYR A 160 -0.08 -9.33 20.80
CA TYR A 160 1.22 -9.78 21.29
C TYR A 160 2.28 -8.70 21.08
N TYR A 161 3.44 -8.87 21.70
CA TYR A 161 4.64 -8.08 21.44
C TYR A 161 5.85 -9.01 21.38
N GLU A 162 6.85 -8.63 20.61
CA GLU A 162 8.07 -9.40 20.44
C GLU A 162 9.17 -8.78 21.30
N ALA A 163 9.71 -9.56 22.23
CA ALA A 163 10.81 -9.12 23.08
C ALA A 163 11.92 -10.15 22.99
N THR A 164 13.07 -9.76 22.43
CA THR A 164 14.21 -10.63 22.15
C THR A 164 13.84 -11.78 21.21
N LYS A 165 13.85 -13.04 21.67
CA LYS A 165 13.56 -14.26 20.87
C LYS A 165 12.13 -14.79 21.01
N ASN A 166 11.33 -14.24 21.93
CA ASN A 166 10.02 -14.78 22.28
C ASN A 166 8.91 -13.76 22.01
N LYS A 167 7.76 -14.26 21.57
CA LYS A 167 6.52 -13.48 21.51
C LYS A 167 5.76 -13.63 22.83
N TYR A 168 5.31 -12.51 23.39
CA TYR A 168 4.58 -12.46 24.65
C TYR A 168 3.18 -11.87 24.44
N ARG A 169 2.21 -12.32 25.22
CA ARG A 169 0.87 -11.75 25.30
C ARG A 169 0.49 -11.33 26.71
N ILE A 170 -0.31 -10.28 26.80
CA ILE A 170 -0.93 -9.82 28.04
C ILE A 170 -2.41 -10.27 28.06
N PRO A 171 -2.86 -11.00 29.10
CA PRO A 171 -4.27 -11.33 29.24
C PRO A 171 -5.17 -10.08 29.30
N TYR A 172 -6.24 -10.10 28.52
CA TYR A 172 -7.26 -9.04 28.48
C TYR A 172 -8.65 -9.61 28.80
N THR A 173 -9.60 -8.72 29.10
CA THR A 173 -11.00 -9.05 29.38
C THR A 173 -11.91 -8.28 28.45
N LYS A 174 -13.02 -8.89 28.04
CA LYS A 174 -14.07 -8.22 27.27
C LYS A 174 -15.05 -7.51 28.20
N ILE A 175 -15.27 -6.22 27.97
CA ILE A 175 -16.32 -5.43 28.64
C ILE A 175 -17.15 -4.76 27.54
N LYS A 176 -18.44 -5.13 27.43
CA LYS A 176 -19.35 -4.64 26.37
C LYS A 176 -18.76 -4.79 24.96
N GLY A 177 -18.21 -5.98 24.67
CA GLY A 177 -17.65 -6.34 23.35
C GLY A 177 -16.29 -5.70 23.00
N LYS A 178 -15.67 -4.93 23.91
CA LYS A 178 -14.34 -4.31 23.70
C LYS A 178 -13.31 -4.93 24.62
N ASP A 179 -12.06 -4.95 24.19
CA ASP A 179 -10.95 -5.58 24.94
C ASP A 179 -10.28 -4.56 25.88
N TYR A 180 -10.03 -4.99 27.12
CA TYR A 180 -9.41 -4.18 28.17
C TYR A 180 -8.32 -4.92 28.92
N TYR A 181 -7.26 -4.19 29.31
CA TYR A 181 -6.28 -4.66 30.28
C TYR A 181 -6.70 -4.27 31.69
N TYR A 182 -6.47 -5.18 32.64
CA TYR A 182 -6.73 -4.96 34.06
C TYR A 182 -5.55 -4.24 34.73
N LEU A 183 -5.87 -3.15 35.43
CA LEU A 183 -4.89 -2.29 36.13
C LEU A 183 -4.88 -2.51 37.65
N GLY A 184 -5.67 -3.44 38.18
CA GLY A 184 -5.87 -3.61 39.62
C GLY A 184 -7.07 -2.82 40.16
N SER A 185 -7.53 -3.19 41.36
CA SER A 185 -8.60 -2.49 42.09
C SER A 185 -9.86 -2.22 41.26
N GLY A 186 -10.27 -3.18 40.42
CA GLY A 186 -11.45 -3.05 39.55
C GLY A 186 -11.30 -2.05 38.40
N ARG A 187 -10.09 -1.58 38.08
CA ARG A 187 -9.81 -0.59 37.02
C ARG A 187 -9.33 -1.26 35.73
N TYR A 188 -9.81 -0.75 34.61
CA TYR A 188 -9.58 -1.30 33.28
C TYR A 188 -9.24 -0.20 32.26
N ILE A 189 -8.34 -0.48 31.33
CA ILE A 189 -8.00 0.41 30.20
C ILE A 189 -8.22 -0.31 28.88
N LYS A 190 -8.79 0.38 27.88
CA LYS A 190 -9.02 -0.21 26.56
C LYS A 190 -7.69 -0.57 25.90
N VAL A 191 -7.59 -1.79 25.37
CA VAL A 191 -6.41 -2.26 24.63
C VAL A 191 -6.12 -1.32 23.45
N ALA A 192 -7.16 -0.87 22.74
CA ALA A 192 -7.06 0.04 21.59
C ALA A 192 -6.35 1.38 21.87
N ASN A 193 -6.11 1.76 23.14
CA ASN A 193 -5.37 2.98 23.47
C ASN A 193 -3.90 2.72 23.85
N ILE A 194 -3.48 1.44 23.91
CA ILE A 194 -2.15 1.02 24.33
C ILE A 194 -1.33 0.66 23.10
N GLY A 195 -0.16 1.29 22.95
CA GLY A 195 0.74 1.06 21.82
C GLY A 195 2.00 0.27 22.15
N TYR A 196 2.39 0.23 23.42
CA TYR A 196 3.61 -0.47 23.84
C TYR A 196 3.37 -1.23 25.15
N VAL A 197 4.07 -2.36 25.29
CA VAL A 197 4.17 -3.16 26.51
C VAL A 197 5.64 -3.37 26.82
N ASP A 198 6.08 -2.93 27.99
CA ASP A 198 7.50 -3.01 28.41
C ASP A 198 8.48 -2.36 27.41
N GLY A 199 8.04 -1.33 26.69
CA GLY A 199 8.82 -0.64 25.64
C GLY A 199 8.68 -1.26 24.25
N TYR A 200 8.19 -2.50 24.14
CA TYR A 200 8.00 -3.17 22.86
C TYR A 200 6.65 -2.83 22.23
N ARG A 201 6.63 -2.63 20.91
CA ARG A 201 5.42 -2.27 20.16
C ARG A 201 4.37 -3.39 20.24
N LEU A 202 3.14 -3.01 20.55
CA LEU A 202 2.01 -3.93 20.60
C LEU A 202 1.53 -4.22 19.18
N ILE A 203 1.53 -5.50 18.82
CA ILE A 203 1.08 -6.02 17.52
C ILE A 203 -0.30 -6.65 17.69
N THR A 204 -1.16 -6.48 16.68
CA THR A 204 -2.48 -7.11 16.59
C THR A 204 -2.70 -7.81 15.26
N GLN A 205 -3.33 -8.98 15.30
CA GLN A 205 -3.77 -9.71 14.10
C GLN A 205 -5.20 -9.34 13.67
N ALA A 206 -5.90 -8.53 14.48
CA ALA A 206 -7.24 -8.05 14.15
C ALA A 206 -7.19 -6.66 13.49
N PRO A 207 -8.13 -6.35 12.58
CA PRO A 207 -8.25 -5.03 11.99
C PRO A 207 -8.37 -3.92 13.04
N ILE A 208 -7.75 -2.76 12.74
CA ILE A 208 -7.72 -1.61 13.63
C ILE A 208 -8.29 -0.37 12.95
N THR A 209 -8.96 0.48 13.72
CA THR A 209 -9.37 1.81 13.26
C THR A 209 -8.30 2.83 13.60
N VAL A 210 -7.81 3.53 12.60
CA VAL A 210 -6.71 4.49 12.68
C VAL A 210 -7.19 5.86 12.21
N THR A 211 -6.46 6.91 12.59
CA THR A 211 -6.77 8.29 12.20
C THR A 211 -5.65 8.85 11.34
N VAL A 212 -5.99 9.36 10.16
CA VAL A 212 -5.06 10.00 9.22
C VAL A 212 -4.45 11.26 9.84
N ASN A 213 -3.12 11.38 9.86
CA ASN A 213 -2.41 12.43 10.60
C ASN A 213 -2.13 13.70 9.78
N LYS A 214 -2.10 13.59 8.44
CA LYS A 214 -1.96 14.68 7.47
C LYS A 214 -2.75 14.37 6.20
N ASN A 215 -3.05 15.38 5.38
CA ASN A 215 -3.69 15.11 4.09
C ASN A 215 -2.73 14.29 3.22
N THR A 216 -3.19 13.14 2.75
CA THR A 216 -2.38 12.20 1.96
C THR A 216 -3.22 11.56 0.86
N SER A 217 -2.59 10.79 -0.01
CA SER A 217 -3.25 9.99 -1.04
C SER A 217 -2.93 8.52 -0.82
N THR A 218 -3.90 7.65 -1.09
CA THR A 218 -3.65 6.22 -1.12
C THR A 218 -2.79 5.85 -2.33
N ILE A 219 -2.33 4.61 -2.35
CA ILE A 219 -1.81 3.95 -3.54
C ILE A 219 -2.57 2.63 -3.74
N THR A 220 -2.55 2.09 -4.94
CA THR A 220 -3.02 0.73 -5.22
C THR A 220 -1.83 -0.16 -5.50
N ARG A 221 -2.06 -1.47 -5.39
CA ARG A 221 -1.11 -2.55 -5.68
C ARG A 221 -0.44 -2.45 -7.07
N TYR A 222 -1.04 -1.73 -8.02
CA TYR A 222 -0.60 -1.61 -9.41
C TYR A 222 -0.01 -0.22 -9.70
N VAL A 223 1.24 0.00 -9.30
CA VAL A 223 2.10 0.90 -10.08
C VAL A 223 2.71 -0.01 -11.14
N ASN A 224 2.36 0.20 -12.41
CA ASN A 224 2.83 -0.62 -13.53
C ASN A 224 4.33 -0.93 -13.40
N SER A 225 4.73 -2.10 -13.90
CA SER A 225 6.09 -2.63 -14.06
C SER A 225 7.13 -1.66 -14.63
N THR A 226 6.73 -0.47 -15.07
CA THR A 226 7.60 0.60 -15.58
C THR A 226 8.05 1.61 -14.52
N GLY A 227 7.71 1.45 -13.24
CA GLY A 227 8.42 2.09 -12.12
C GLY A 227 8.30 3.62 -11.95
N TRP A 228 7.50 4.33 -12.76
CA TRP A 228 7.41 5.79 -12.67
C TRP A 228 5.97 6.31 -12.64
N GLY A 229 5.45 6.60 -11.44
CA GLY A 229 4.29 7.48 -11.29
C GLY A 229 3.41 7.19 -10.07
N THR A 230 2.94 8.27 -9.43
CA THR A 230 1.83 8.24 -8.46
C THR A 230 0.70 7.38 -9.00
N ASP A 231 0.22 6.41 -8.21
CA ASP A 231 -0.90 5.57 -8.60
C ASP A 231 -2.02 6.47 -9.12
N PRO A 232 -2.37 6.32 -10.40
CA PRO A 232 -3.44 7.08 -10.94
C PRO A 232 -4.70 6.90 -10.05
N ASN A 233 -5.09 5.70 -9.66
CA ASN A 233 -6.37 5.49 -8.98
C ASN A 233 -6.45 5.90 -7.50
N ASN A 234 -5.50 6.70 -7.01
CA ASN A 234 -5.46 7.13 -5.62
C ASN A 234 -6.73 7.85 -5.13
N ILE A 235 -7.03 7.63 -3.85
CA ILE A 235 -8.06 8.32 -3.10
C ILE A 235 -7.37 9.30 -2.16
N GLU A 236 -7.79 10.56 -2.19
CA GLU A 236 -7.35 11.57 -1.21
C GLU A 236 -7.97 11.27 0.17
N LEU A 237 -7.11 11.12 1.17
CA LEU A 237 -7.48 11.00 2.58
C LEU A 237 -7.22 12.32 3.29
N LYS A 238 -8.18 12.75 4.13
CA LYS A 238 -8.07 14.01 4.87
C LYS A 238 -7.50 13.79 6.27
N LYS A 239 -6.72 14.74 6.77
CA LYS A 239 -6.31 14.78 8.19
C LYS A 239 -7.53 14.65 9.10
N GLY A 240 -7.44 13.77 10.10
CA GLY A 240 -8.51 13.47 11.06
C GLY A 240 -9.52 12.44 10.57
N GLN A 241 -9.47 12.02 9.30
CA GLN A 241 -10.33 10.95 8.78
C GLN A 241 -10.01 9.63 9.49
N LYS A 242 -11.05 8.91 9.90
CA LYS A 242 -10.93 7.56 10.47
C LYS A 242 -11.09 6.53 9.37
N ILE A 243 -10.16 5.60 9.29
CA ILE A 243 -10.18 4.47 8.37
C ILE A 243 -9.95 3.18 9.16
N THR A 244 -10.42 2.05 8.64
CA THR A 244 -10.10 0.73 9.22
C THR A 244 -9.09 0.06 8.31
N VAL A 245 -8.00 -0.42 8.91
CA VAL A 245 -6.93 -1.13 8.21
C VAL A 245 -6.84 -2.56 8.72
N ASP A 246 -6.53 -3.50 7.83
CA ASP A 246 -6.60 -4.94 8.11
C ASP A 246 -5.36 -5.74 7.70
N TYR A 247 -4.39 -5.11 7.03
CA TYR A 247 -3.13 -5.72 6.66
C TYR A 247 -2.01 -4.66 6.67
N ALA A 248 -0.77 -5.05 7.00
CA ALA A 248 0.41 -4.23 6.83
C ALA A 248 1.49 -5.00 6.05
N GLY A 249 2.14 -4.35 5.09
CA GLY A 249 3.24 -4.96 4.35
C GLY A 249 4.13 -3.96 3.62
N GLN A 250 5.21 -4.47 3.03
CA GLN A 250 6.22 -3.69 2.31
C GLN A 250 6.13 -3.90 0.80
N PHE A 251 6.59 -2.93 -0.01
CA PHE A 251 6.72 -3.08 -1.46
C PHE A 251 8.05 -3.78 -1.79
N PRO A 252 8.06 -4.90 -2.52
CA PRO A 252 9.30 -5.60 -2.88
C PRO A 252 10.29 -4.75 -3.69
N GLN A 253 9.79 -3.78 -4.48
CA GLN A 253 10.60 -2.89 -5.32
C GLN A 253 11.32 -1.77 -4.52
N GLN A 254 10.92 -1.52 -3.27
CA GLN A 254 11.61 -0.58 -2.38
C GLN A 254 12.82 -1.22 -1.68
N LEU A 255 13.09 -2.50 -1.92
CA LEU A 255 14.23 -3.24 -1.35
C LEU A 255 15.55 -2.99 -2.08
N THR A 256 15.56 -2.26 -3.20
CA THR A 256 16.76 -2.03 -4.03
C THR A 256 17.38 -0.65 -3.86
N ASP A 257 16.80 0.25 -3.06
CA ASP A 257 17.31 1.61 -2.85
C ASP A 257 17.77 1.76 -1.39
N PHE A 258 19.09 1.69 -1.18
CA PHE A 258 19.76 1.63 0.12
C PHE A 258 19.44 2.80 1.07
N ASP A 259 18.91 3.90 0.53
CA ASP A 259 18.65 5.15 1.27
C ASP A 259 17.19 5.36 1.70
N HIS A 260 16.27 4.43 1.38
CA HIS A 260 14.86 4.56 1.76
C HIS A 260 14.52 3.61 2.92
N ASP A 261 14.29 4.18 4.11
CA ASP A 261 13.72 3.48 5.26
C ASP A 261 12.51 2.63 4.82
N HIS A 262 12.45 1.39 5.29
CA HIS A 262 11.42 0.42 4.91
C HIS A 262 10.02 0.88 5.32
N TYR A 263 9.33 1.63 4.45
CA TYR A 263 7.97 2.10 4.71
C TYR A 263 6.99 0.94 4.77
N SER A 264 6.32 0.80 5.92
CA SER A 264 5.21 -0.13 6.07
C SER A 264 3.93 0.51 5.54
N TYR A 265 3.22 -0.18 4.67
CA TYR A 265 1.95 0.28 4.11
C TYR A 265 0.79 -0.50 4.70
N TYR A 266 -0.30 0.20 5.00
CA TYR A 266 -1.50 -0.37 5.60
C TYR A 266 -2.63 -0.43 4.58
N ARG A 267 -3.22 -1.62 4.39
CA ARG A 267 -4.39 -1.82 3.51
C ARG A 267 -5.64 -1.27 4.17
N ILE A 268 -6.41 -0.48 3.43
CA ILE A 268 -7.75 -0.05 3.83
C ILE A 268 -8.69 -1.24 3.66
N LYS A 269 -9.27 -1.70 4.77
CA LYS A 269 -10.09 -2.91 4.85
C LYS A 269 -11.19 -2.92 3.79
N GLY A 270 -11.30 -4.02 3.07
CA GLY A 270 -12.30 -4.22 2.01
C GLY A 270 -11.99 -3.49 0.70
N THR A 271 -10.75 -3.02 0.53
CA THR A 271 -10.29 -2.35 -0.69
C THR A 271 -8.86 -2.79 -1.05
N ASN A 272 -8.41 -2.42 -2.25
CA ASN A 272 -7.03 -2.62 -2.70
C ASN A 272 -6.17 -1.35 -2.54
N TYR A 273 -6.63 -0.42 -1.68
CA TYR A 273 -5.94 0.83 -1.39
C TYR A 273 -5.07 0.70 -0.16
N TRP A 274 -3.87 1.27 -0.26
CA TRP A 274 -2.85 1.27 0.76
C TRP A 274 -2.48 2.69 1.14
N VAL A 275 -2.05 2.89 2.38
CA VAL A 275 -1.62 4.18 2.91
C VAL A 275 -0.35 3.99 3.73
N SER A 276 0.60 4.92 3.62
CA SER A 276 1.86 4.86 4.38
C SER A 276 1.58 4.92 5.89
N GLU A 277 2.34 4.15 6.67
CA GLU A 277 2.37 4.23 8.13
C GLU A 277 2.57 5.66 8.63
N ASP A 278 3.46 6.44 8.00
CA ASP A 278 3.81 7.80 8.40
C ASP A 278 2.66 8.79 8.28
N ASP A 279 1.61 8.42 7.55
CA ASP A 279 0.42 9.23 7.36
C ASP A 279 -0.70 8.85 8.35
N LEU A 280 -0.45 7.89 9.25
CA LEU A 280 -1.41 7.35 10.20
C LEU A 280 -1.01 7.58 11.65
N ASN A 281 -2.02 7.72 12.51
CA ASN A 281 -1.84 7.58 13.96
C ASN A 281 -2.22 6.14 14.35
N LEU A 282 -1.21 5.29 14.56
CA LEU A 282 -1.39 3.87 14.84
C LEU A 282 -1.43 3.57 16.35
N PRO A 283 -2.55 3.06 16.90
CA PRO A 283 -2.62 2.58 18.28
C PRO A 283 -1.82 1.30 18.52
N GLN A 284 -1.70 0.45 17.51
CA GLN A 284 -0.99 -0.81 17.50
C GLN A 284 -0.41 -0.99 16.10
N ALA A 285 0.64 -1.81 15.96
CA ALA A 285 1.03 -2.31 14.65
C ALA A 285 0.14 -3.50 14.25
N LEU A 286 -0.09 -3.65 12.95
CA LEU A 286 -0.47 -4.96 12.40
C LEU A 286 0.80 -5.80 12.22
N GLU A 287 0.66 -7.12 12.13
CA GLU A 287 1.78 -7.98 11.73
C GLU A 287 2.29 -7.52 10.36
N ASN A 288 3.58 -7.16 10.30
CA ASN A 288 4.18 -6.62 9.10
C ASN A 288 4.67 -7.76 8.21
N HIS A 289 4.15 -7.82 7.01
CA HIS A 289 4.52 -8.82 6.02
C HIS A 289 5.60 -8.27 5.08
N SER A 290 6.59 -9.08 4.75
CA SER A 290 7.68 -8.72 3.83
C SER A 290 7.20 -8.32 2.44
N ASP A 291 5.99 -8.74 2.07
CA ASP A 291 5.39 -8.48 0.78
C ASP A 291 3.89 -8.24 0.94
N LEU A 292 3.44 -7.05 0.54
CA LEU A 292 2.03 -6.66 0.54
C LEU A 292 1.16 -7.51 -0.40
N GLU A 293 1.74 -8.16 -1.43
CA GLU A 293 0.99 -9.05 -2.31
C GLU A 293 0.48 -10.30 -1.59
N LEU A 294 1.11 -10.69 -0.47
CA LEU A 294 0.65 -11.82 0.34
C LEU A 294 -0.70 -11.55 1.04
N ALA A 295 -1.20 -10.32 0.97
CA ALA A 295 -2.50 -9.93 1.52
C ALA A 295 -3.69 -10.49 0.72
N ASP A 296 -3.48 -10.76 -0.57
CA ASP A 296 -4.48 -11.26 -1.51
C ASP A 296 -3.95 -12.38 -2.45
N SER A 297 -2.71 -12.83 -2.25
CA SER A 297 -2.11 -13.92 -3.02
C SER A 297 -1.41 -14.96 -2.15
N THR A 298 -1.10 -16.08 -2.78
CA THR A 298 -0.31 -17.16 -2.21
C THR A 298 0.96 -17.29 -3.03
N LYS A 299 2.09 -17.47 -2.35
CA LYS A 299 3.38 -17.68 -3.02
C LYS A 299 4.10 -18.89 -2.46
N VAL A 300 4.94 -19.50 -3.29
CA VAL A 300 5.83 -20.60 -2.89
C VAL A 300 7.27 -20.15 -2.91
N VAL A 301 7.99 -20.58 -1.89
CA VAL A 301 9.44 -20.43 -1.75
C VAL A 301 10.09 -21.73 -2.22
N LEU A 302 11.02 -21.61 -3.16
CA LEU A 302 11.80 -22.73 -3.68
C LEU A 302 13.26 -22.66 -3.20
N ASP A 303 13.86 -23.81 -2.89
CA ASP A 303 15.29 -23.96 -2.59
C ASP A 303 16.07 -24.74 -3.65
N LYS A 304 15.35 -25.38 -4.59
CA LYS A 304 15.88 -26.11 -5.74
C LYS A 304 15.05 -25.78 -6.99
N LYS A 305 15.55 -26.16 -8.17
CA LYS A 305 14.73 -26.21 -9.38
C LYS A 305 13.69 -27.33 -9.23
N ILE A 306 12.47 -27.08 -9.68
CA ILE A 306 11.37 -28.05 -9.59
C ILE A 306 10.78 -28.24 -10.99
N PRO A 307 10.58 -29.48 -11.45
CA PRO A 307 9.93 -29.73 -12.74
C PRO A 307 8.49 -29.22 -12.74
N LEU A 308 8.03 -28.68 -13.87
CA LEU A 308 6.63 -28.40 -14.11
C LEU A 308 5.93 -29.65 -14.63
N TYR A 309 4.69 -29.85 -14.18
CA TYR A 309 3.79 -30.91 -14.63
C TYR A 309 2.63 -30.31 -15.42
N ASN A 310 2.08 -31.10 -16.36
CA ASN A 310 0.82 -30.80 -17.02
C ASN A 310 -0.37 -31.21 -16.11
N ILE A 311 -1.59 -30.94 -16.58
CA ILE A 311 -2.81 -31.26 -15.82
C ILE A 311 -3.05 -32.76 -15.65
N ASP A 312 -2.48 -33.59 -16.52
CA ASP A 312 -2.57 -35.05 -16.46
C ASP A 312 -1.50 -35.69 -15.55
N GLY A 313 -0.77 -34.86 -14.79
CA GLY A 313 0.23 -35.32 -13.82
C GLY A 313 1.52 -35.83 -14.46
N GLU A 314 1.79 -35.48 -15.71
CA GLU A 314 3.02 -35.83 -16.43
C GLU A 314 4.05 -34.70 -16.35
N LYS A 315 5.33 -35.06 -16.21
CA LYS A 315 6.43 -34.10 -16.20
C LYS A 315 6.59 -33.47 -17.59
N THR A 316 6.67 -32.15 -17.63
CA THR A 316 7.04 -31.39 -18.83
C THR A 316 8.55 -31.28 -18.95
N SER A 317 9.03 -30.76 -20.09
CA SER A 317 10.45 -30.41 -20.28
C SER A 317 10.85 -29.10 -19.59
N GLN A 318 9.90 -28.40 -18.96
CA GLN A 318 10.14 -27.12 -18.31
C GLN A 318 10.41 -27.30 -16.81
N GLU A 319 11.27 -26.44 -16.26
CA GLU A 319 11.57 -26.39 -14.84
C GLU A 319 11.32 -24.99 -14.29
N LEU A 320 10.67 -24.92 -13.14
CA LEU A 320 10.52 -23.70 -12.38
C LEU A 320 11.83 -23.41 -11.62
N SER A 321 12.48 -22.32 -12.00
CA SER A 321 13.77 -21.94 -11.43
C SER A 321 13.64 -21.19 -10.10
N LYS A 322 14.72 -21.20 -9.30
CA LYS A 322 14.90 -20.25 -8.20
C LYS A 322 15.23 -18.88 -8.81
N GLN A 323 14.24 -18.08 -9.17
CA GLN A 323 14.44 -16.80 -9.85
C GLN A 323 15.07 -15.75 -8.90
N PHE A 324 16.37 -15.52 -9.04
CA PHE A 324 17.10 -14.44 -8.37
C PHE A 324 17.05 -13.18 -9.24
N TYR A 325 16.63 -12.05 -8.66
CA TYR A 325 17.02 -10.72 -9.16
C TYR A 325 18.03 -10.09 -8.17
N THR A 326 18.98 -9.33 -8.71
CA THR A 326 20.41 -9.40 -8.43
C THR A 326 21.01 -8.39 -7.44
N ASN A 327 22.17 -8.77 -6.89
CA ASN A 327 23.39 -7.97 -6.65
C ASN A 327 23.28 -6.66 -5.86
N THR A 328 23.34 -6.71 -4.52
CA THR A 328 24.30 -5.93 -3.69
C THR A 328 24.07 -6.19 -2.19
N VAL A 329 25.17 -6.53 -1.51
CA VAL A 329 25.49 -6.44 -0.07
C VAL A 329 24.50 -7.05 0.95
N GLU A 330 24.98 -8.13 1.57
CA GLU A 330 24.46 -8.87 2.73
C GLU A 330 23.16 -9.69 2.56
N GLU A 331 23.38 -11.01 2.53
CA GLU A 331 22.39 -12.07 2.41
C GLU A 331 21.35 -12.04 3.53
N THR A 332 20.17 -11.48 3.24
CA THR A 332 18.93 -12.18 3.57
C THR A 332 18.42 -12.75 2.26
N ALA A 333 18.42 -14.08 2.14
CA ALA A 333 17.97 -14.77 0.93
C ALA A 333 16.54 -14.31 0.56
N MET A 334 16.40 -13.36 -0.37
CA MET A 334 15.14 -13.12 -1.05
C MET A 334 14.87 -14.37 -1.89
N TYR A 335 14.06 -15.26 -1.31
CA TYR A 335 13.58 -16.42 -2.02
C TYR A 335 12.78 -15.96 -3.24
N SER A 336 12.97 -16.67 -4.35
CA SER A 336 12.09 -16.53 -5.51
C SER A 336 10.69 -16.97 -5.10
N ASN A 337 9.78 -16.01 -4.98
CA ASN A 337 8.41 -16.28 -4.56
C ASN A 337 7.53 -16.39 -5.80
N HIS A 338 7.22 -17.62 -6.22
CA HIS A 338 6.33 -17.89 -7.35
C HIS A 338 4.88 -17.81 -6.92
N LYS A 339 4.03 -17.11 -7.67
CA LYS A 339 2.61 -16.99 -7.37
C LYS A 339 1.87 -18.29 -7.70
N ILE A 340 1.07 -18.75 -6.75
CA ILE A 340 0.17 -19.89 -6.90
C ILE A 340 -1.25 -19.46 -6.55
N ASN A 341 -2.24 -20.05 -7.22
CA ASN A 341 -3.66 -19.73 -7.00
C ASN A 341 -4.50 -20.94 -6.59
N GLU A 342 -3.99 -22.16 -6.74
CA GLU A 342 -4.75 -23.37 -6.47
C GLU A 342 -3.88 -24.47 -5.86
N ALA A 343 -4.51 -25.29 -5.02
CA ALA A 343 -4.00 -26.58 -4.59
C ALA A 343 -4.99 -27.65 -5.06
N LEU A 344 -4.50 -28.74 -5.64
CA LEU A 344 -5.32 -29.83 -6.17
C LEU A 344 -4.52 -31.14 -6.17
N TYR A 345 -5.22 -32.26 -6.05
CA TYR A 345 -4.65 -33.57 -6.31
C TYR A 345 -4.70 -33.87 -7.80
N LEU A 346 -3.57 -34.30 -8.36
CA LEU A 346 -3.48 -34.84 -9.72
C LEU A 346 -3.06 -36.31 -9.64
N TRP A 347 -3.61 -37.14 -10.52
CA TRP A 347 -3.14 -38.51 -10.71
C TRP A 347 -1.80 -38.48 -11.42
N VAL A 348 -0.78 -39.13 -10.86
CA VAL A 348 0.56 -39.24 -11.46
C VAL A 348 0.69 -40.62 -12.10
N PRO A 349 0.58 -40.75 -13.45
CA PRO A 349 0.49 -42.06 -14.09
C PRO A 349 1.73 -42.92 -13.88
N SER A 350 2.92 -42.31 -13.86
CA SER A 350 4.20 -43.00 -13.63
C SER A 350 4.32 -43.60 -12.23
N GLU A 351 3.60 -43.06 -11.25
CA GLU A 351 3.63 -43.50 -9.85
C GLU A 351 2.36 -44.24 -9.43
N LYS A 352 1.32 -44.25 -10.27
CA LYS A 352 0.01 -44.88 -10.01
C LYS A 352 -0.60 -44.43 -8.67
N LYS A 353 -0.52 -43.14 -8.37
CA LYS A 353 -1.13 -42.53 -7.19
C LYS A 353 -1.48 -41.07 -7.46
N ALA A 354 -2.42 -40.54 -6.68
CA ALA A 354 -2.70 -39.12 -6.64
C ALA A 354 -1.74 -38.39 -5.69
N GLU A 355 -1.20 -37.28 -6.13
CA GLU A 355 -0.30 -36.43 -5.36
C GLU A 355 -0.82 -34.99 -5.30
N LEU A 356 -0.46 -34.25 -4.26
CA LEU A 356 -0.87 -32.85 -4.11
C LEU A 356 0.04 -31.93 -4.94
N PHE A 357 -0.57 -31.11 -5.78
CA PHE A 357 0.09 -30.09 -6.59
C PHE A 357 -0.37 -28.68 -6.23
N TYR A 358 0.47 -27.71 -6.56
CA TYR A 358 0.10 -26.30 -6.65
C TYR A 358 0.14 -25.85 -8.10
N HIS A 359 -0.89 -25.12 -8.52
CA HIS A 359 -0.91 -24.47 -9.83
C HIS A 359 -0.16 -23.13 -9.77
N THR A 360 0.81 -22.94 -10.67
CA THR A 360 1.56 -21.69 -10.81
C THR A 360 0.82 -20.75 -11.74
N THR A 361 0.64 -19.49 -11.35
CA THR A 361 -0.14 -18.54 -12.18
C THR A 361 0.57 -18.09 -13.45
N GLY A 362 1.84 -18.47 -13.59
CA GLY A 362 2.77 -17.97 -14.60
C GLY A 362 3.11 -16.48 -14.45
N GLU A 363 4.07 -16.06 -15.26
CA GLU A 363 4.53 -14.67 -15.38
C GLU A 363 4.32 -14.20 -16.82
N VAL A 364 3.71 -13.03 -16.99
CA VAL A 364 3.47 -12.48 -18.32
C VAL A 364 4.76 -11.89 -18.87
N ASN A 365 5.19 -12.40 -20.01
CA ASN A 365 6.37 -11.94 -20.70
C ASN A 365 6.00 -10.91 -21.77
N ALA A 366 6.25 -9.63 -21.48
CA ALA A 366 5.95 -8.53 -22.40
C ALA A 366 6.60 -8.68 -23.78
N LYS A 367 7.77 -9.31 -23.87
CA LYS A 367 8.50 -9.44 -25.14
C LYS A 367 7.85 -10.46 -26.07
N THR A 368 7.35 -11.56 -25.51
CA THR A 368 6.76 -12.67 -26.26
C THR A 368 5.23 -12.65 -26.27
N ASN A 369 4.59 -11.85 -25.41
CA ASN A 369 3.15 -11.87 -25.12
C ASN A 369 2.66 -13.27 -24.73
N LYS A 370 3.47 -14.00 -23.95
CA LYS A 370 3.13 -15.34 -23.44
C LYS A 370 3.11 -15.34 -21.93
N LEU A 371 2.44 -16.35 -21.39
CA LEU A 371 2.46 -16.67 -19.97
C LEU A 371 3.54 -17.74 -19.77
N ASP A 372 4.68 -17.35 -19.22
CA ASP A 372 5.78 -18.25 -18.92
C ASP A 372 5.55 -18.90 -17.55
N ASN A 373 6.12 -20.08 -17.28
CA ASN A 373 6.07 -20.75 -15.97
C ASN A 373 4.64 -21.08 -15.46
N GLU A 374 3.66 -21.23 -16.36
CA GLU A 374 2.32 -21.75 -16.01
C GLU A 374 2.34 -23.28 -16.05
N GLY A 375 1.62 -23.91 -15.12
CA GLY A 375 1.58 -25.36 -14.94
C GLY A 375 1.45 -25.76 -13.48
N TYR A 376 1.92 -26.97 -13.16
CA TYR A 376 1.76 -27.56 -11.83
C TYR A 376 3.11 -27.94 -11.21
N ILE A 377 3.26 -27.72 -9.91
CA ILE A 377 4.42 -28.16 -9.13
C ILE A 377 3.99 -29.07 -7.98
N LEU A 378 4.81 -30.09 -7.70
CA LEU A 378 4.54 -31.03 -6.62
C LEU A 378 4.68 -30.33 -5.26
N ALA A 379 3.65 -30.43 -4.41
CA ALA A 379 3.62 -29.70 -3.14
C ALA A 379 4.73 -30.15 -2.17
N SER A 380 5.16 -31.40 -2.24
CA SER A 380 6.26 -31.93 -1.41
C SER A 380 7.63 -31.40 -1.80
N ASP A 381 7.79 -30.83 -3.00
CA ASP A 381 9.04 -30.20 -3.45
C ASP A 381 9.16 -28.73 -3.04
N VAL A 382 8.09 -28.13 -2.51
CA VAL A 382 8.06 -26.74 -2.08
C VAL A 382 8.58 -26.60 -0.65
N LYS A 383 9.57 -25.72 -0.45
CA LYS A 383 10.14 -25.45 0.88
C LYS A 383 9.14 -24.81 1.84
N LYS A 384 8.41 -23.81 1.35
CA LYS A 384 7.47 -23.03 2.17
C LYS A 384 6.38 -22.39 1.31
N VAL A 385 5.17 -22.34 1.84
CA VAL A 385 4.05 -21.57 1.28
C VAL A 385 3.80 -20.34 2.14
N GLU A 386 3.62 -19.19 1.51
CA GLU A 386 3.39 -17.88 2.15
C GLU A 386 2.09 -17.25 1.64
N GLY A 387 1.47 -16.39 2.45
CA GLY A 387 0.26 -15.67 2.08
C GLY A 387 -1.03 -16.42 2.40
N VAL A 388 -2.02 -16.30 1.52
CA VAL A 388 -3.34 -16.89 1.72
C VAL A 388 -3.26 -18.42 1.73
N LYS A 389 -3.90 -19.07 2.71
CA LYS A 389 -3.89 -20.53 2.77
C LYS A 389 -4.80 -21.11 1.68
N LEU A 390 -4.23 -21.94 0.80
CA LEU A 390 -4.99 -22.73 -0.17
C LEU A 390 -5.50 -24.03 0.47
N THR A 391 -6.69 -24.45 0.05
CA THR A 391 -7.28 -25.74 0.40
C THR A 391 -7.41 -26.55 -0.88
N PRO A 392 -7.04 -27.85 -0.89
CA PRO A 392 -7.22 -28.69 -2.07
C PRO A 392 -8.66 -28.64 -2.57
N ILE A 393 -8.84 -28.43 -3.87
CA ILE A 393 -10.18 -28.32 -4.48
C ILE A 393 -10.84 -29.68 -4.74
N ASN A 394 -10.06 -30.76 -4.73
CA ASN A 394 -10.49 -32.15 -4.87
C ASN A 394 -9.74 -33.04 -3.87
N THR A 395 -10.07 -34.33 -3.89
CA THR A 395 -9.46 -35.40 -3.10
C THR A 395 -8.62 -36.34 -3.96
N ALA A 396 -7.78 -37.16 -3.33
CA ALA A 396 -6.97 -38.17 -4.02
C ALA A 396 -7.83 -39.15 -4.86
N GLY A 397 -8.97 -39.58 -4.33
CA GLY A 397 -9.88 -40.49 -5.06
C GLY A 397 -10.59 -39.81 -6.24
N GLU A 398 -10.93 -38.52 -6.11
CA GLU A 398 -11.46 -37.74 -7.23
C GLU A 398 -10.41 -37.55 -8.33
N ALA A 399 -9.14 -37.31 -7.98
CA ALA A 399 -8.06 -37.17 -8.94
C ALA A 399 -7.86 -38.44 -9.79
N GLU A 400 -7.90 -39.62 -9.18
CA GLU A 400 -7.86 -40.90 -9.90
C GLU A 400 -9.10 -41.08 -10.79
N SER A 401 -10.30 -40.81 -10.28
CA SER A 401 -11.52 -40.92 -11.09
C SER A 401 -11.54 -39.94 -12.27
N GLN A 402 -10.97 -38.74 -12.12
CA GLN A 402 -11.00 -37.67 -13.12
C GLN A 402 -9.86 -37.79 -14.15
N SER A 403 -8.90 -38.70 -13.96
CA SER A 403 -7.83 -38.94 -14.94
C SER A 403 -8.31 -39.72 -16.17
N LYS A 404 -9.54 -40.24 -16.16
CA LYS A 404 -10.14 -40.95 -17.30
C LYS A 404 -10.57 -39.98 -18.40
N VAL A 405 -10.75 -40.51 -19.61
CA VAL A 405 -11.20 -39.75 -20.78
C VAL A 405 -12.59 -39.13 -20.54
N ALA A 406 -12.72 -37.84 -20.84
CA ALA A 406 -13.96 -37.10 -20.67
C ALA A 406 -15.03 -37.52 -21.68
N THR A 407 -16.23 -37.77 -21.19
CA THR A 407 -17.40 -38.12 -22.02
C THR A 407 -18.25 -36.89 -22.40
N ASN A 408 -18.10 -35.78 -21.66
CA ASN A 408 -18.88 -34.55 -21.88
C ASN A 408 -17.98 -33.31 -21.85
N LYS A 409 -18.03 -32.50 -22.91
CA LYS A 409 -17.29 -31.23 -23.03
C LYS A 409 -18.20 -30.02 -23.30
N SER A 410 -19.51 -30.18 -23.14
CA SER A 410 -20.51 -29.14 -23.48
C SER A 410 -20.33 -27.84 -22.69
N SER A 411 -19.95 -27.93 -21.40
CA SER A 411 -19.67 -26.75 -20.57
C SER A 411 -18.50 -25.94 -21.14
N LEU A 412 -17.38 -26.62 -21.43
CA LEU A 412 -16.19 -26.02 -22.03
C LEU A 412 -16.50 -25.36 -23.37
N SER A 413 -17.25 -26.03 -24.26
CA SER A 413 -17.71 -25.45 -25.53
C SER A 413 -18.53 -24.17 -25.33
N THR A 414 -19.37 -24.12 -24.30
CA THR A 414 -20.19 -22.95 -23.96
C THR A 414 -19.33 -21.81 -23.41
N ALA A 415 -18.34 -22.12 -22.57
CA ALA A 415 -17.38 -21.16 -22.06
C ALA A 415 -16.52 -20.55 -23.18
N ILE A 416 -16.04 -21.36 -24.12
CA ILE A 416 -15.32 -20.88 -25.32
C ILE A 416 -16.19 -19.90 -26.12
N ALA A 417 -17.42 -20.27 -26.45
CA ALA A 417 -18.32 -19.39 -27.21
C ALA A 417 -18.60 -18.07 -26.47
N THR A 418 -18.69 -18.10 -25.14
CA THR A 418 -18.85 -16.91 -24.30
C THR A 418 -17.60 -16.05 -24.31
N ALA A 419 -16.42 -16.65 -24.14
CA ALA A 419 -15.13 -15.97 -24.17
C ALA A 419 -14.89 -15.28 -25.53
N GLU A 420 -15.17 -15.93 -26.65
CA GLU A 420 -15.03 -15.35 -27.99
C GLU A 420 -15.96 -14.15 -28.23
N LYS A 421 -17.18 -14.18 -27.67
CA LYS A 421 -18.08 -13.02 -27.68
C LYS A 421 -17.49 -11.87 -26.86
N VAL A 422 -16.98 -12.16 -25.66
CA VAL A 422 -16.34 -11.16 -24.77
C VAL A 422 -15.10 -10.55 -25.41
N GLN A 423 -14.29 -11.35 -26.12
CA GLN A 423 -13.06 -10.89 -26.79
C GLN A 423 -13.32 -9.75 -27.80
N LYS A 424 -14.54 -9.66 -28.34
CA LYS A 424 -14.93 -8.60 -29.28
C LYS A 424 -15.31 -7.28 -28.59
N THR A 425 -15.51 -7.29 -27.27
CA THR A 425 -16.00 -6.14 -26.49
C THR A 425 -14.86 -5.27 -25.94
N ASP A 426 -15.20 -4.05 -25.51
CA ASP A 426 -14.29 -3.16 -24.78
C ASP A 426 -13.77 -3.81 -23.48
N ARG A 427 -14.53 -4.74 -22.90
CA ARG A 427 -14.16 -5.45 -21.68
C ARG A 427 -12.87 -6.24 -21.83
N TYR A 428 -12.63 -6.82 -23.00
CA TYR A 428 -11.35 -7.45 -23.32
C TYR A 428 -10.36 -6.47 -23.93
N LYS A 429 -10.78 -5.70 -24.94
CA LYS A 429 -9.86 -4.85 -25.73
C LYS A 429 -9.06 -3.88 -24.86
N LEU A 430 -9.72 -3.35 -23.82
CA LEU A 430 -9.20 -2.33 -22.90
C LEU A 430 -8.83 -2.89 -21.52
N ALA A 431 -8.88 -4.21 -21.32
CA ALA A 431 -8.49 -4.83 -20.04
C ALA A 431 -7.00 -4.64 -19.77
N ASP A 432 -6.64 -4.77 -18.51
CA ASP A 432 -5.25 -4.90 -18.07
C ASP A 432 -4.45 -5.90 -18.92
N TYR A 433 -3.20 -5.55 -19.25
CA TYR A 433 -2.36 -6.34 -20.15
C TYR A 433 -2.19 -7.78 -19.67
N ASP A 434 -1.86 -7.98 -18.39
CA ASP A 434 -1.60 -9.31 -17.86
C ASP A 434 -2.84 -10.19 -17.91
N LYS A 435 -3.99 -9.62 -17.56
CA LYS A 435 -5.30 -10.31 -17.65
C LYS A 435 -5.65 -10.70 -19.08
N LYS A 436 -5.26 -9.90 -20.07
CA LYS A 436 -5.48 -10.23 -21.49
C LYS A 436 -4.63 -11.41 -21.91
N ILE A 437 -3.36 -11.45 -21.52
CA ILE A 437 -2.48 -12.57 -21.83
C ILE A 437 -2.98 -13.85 -21.17
N GLN A 438 -3.34 -13.80 -19.88
CA GLN A 438 -3.96 -14.94 -19.20
C GLN A 438 -5.24 -15.42 -19.93
N PHE A 439 -6.16 -14.50 -20.24
CA PHE A 439 -7.38 -14.84 -20.99
C PHE A 439 -7.07 -15.52 -22.34
N LEU A 440 -6.10 -15.01 -23.10
CA LEU A 440 -5.71 -15.58 -24.39
C LEU A 440 -5.11 -16.98 -24.22
N THR A 441 -4.23 -17.16 -23.23
CA THR A 441 -3.62 -18.46 -22.91
C THR A 441 -4.69 -19.50 -22.58
N TYR A 442 -5.62 -19.21 -21.66
CA TYR A 442 -6.66 -20.19 -21.29
C TYR A 442 -7.73 -20.38 -22.36
N LEU A 443 -8.02 -19.37 -23.19
CA LEU A 443 -8.88 -19.56 -24.36
C LEU A 443 -8.23 -20.51 -25.37
N GLN A 444 -6.93 -20.39 -25.60
CA GLN A 444 -6.20 -21.29 -26.47
C GLN A 444 -6.13 -22.70 -25.88
N ASN A 445 -5.83 -22.84 -24.58
CA ASN A 445 -5.83 -24.13 -23.90
C ASN A 445 -7.21 -24.81 -24.00
N ALA A 446 -8.29 -24.09 -23.69
CA ALA A 446 -9.66 -24.59 -23.82
C ALA A 446 -9.98 -25.09 -25.25
N LYS A 447 -9.53 -24.37 -26.28
CA LYS A 447 -9.69 -24.79 -27.68
C LYS A 447 -8.90 -26.05 -28.01
N THR A 448 -7.72 -26.21 -27.44
CA THR A 448 -6.92 -27.43 -27.59
C THR A 448 -7.64 -28.61 -26.92
N VAL A 449 -7.94 -28.49 -25.63
CA VAL A 449 -8.58 -29.54 -24.81
C VAL A 449 -9.95 -29.96 -25.37
N VAL A 450 -10.76 -29.02 -25.87
CA VAL A 450 -12.08 -29.38 -26.44
C VAL A 450 -11.94 -30.24 -27.71
N GLY A 451 -10.87 -30.02 -28.50
CA GLY A 451 -10.59 -30.74 -29.74
C GLY A 451 -9.91 -32.11 -29.57
N GLU A 452 -9.31 -32.37 -28.41
CA GLU A 452 -8.59 -33.62 -28.12
C GLU A 452 -9.53 -34.80 -27.83
N THR A 453 -9.44 -35.90 -28.59
CA THR A 453 -10.35 -37.04 -28.40
C THR A 453 -10.15 -37.78 -27.07
N ASN A 454 -8.96 -37.70 -26.49
CA ASN A 454 -8.54 -38.40 -25.28
C ASN A 454 -8.34 -37.48 -24.07
N ALA A 455 -8.77 -36.21 -24.13
CA ALA A 455 -8.67 -35.29 -22.99
C ALA A 455 -9.32 -35.89 -21.73
N SER A 456 -8.64 -35.78 -20.60
CA SER A 456 -9.14 -36.26 -19.30
C SER A 456 -10.29 -35.39 -18.76
N GLU A 457 -11.09 -35.92 -17.84
CA GLU A 457 -12.14 -35.14 -17.15
C GLU A 457 -11.57 -33.96 -16.37
N VAL A 458 -10.39 -34.12 -15.75
CA VAL A 458 -9.69 -33.04 -15.05
C VAL A 458 -9.22 -31.95 -16.01
N ALA A 459 -8.67 -32.30 -17.18
CA ALA A 459 -8.26 -31.33 -18.20
C ALA A 459 -9.43 -30.49 -18.69
N VAL A 460 -10.58 -31.13 -18.99
CA VAL A 460 -11.80 -30.43 -19.43
C VAL A 460 -12.33 -29.50 -18.35
N SER A 461 -12.40 -29.97 -17.10
CA SER A 461 -12.92 -29.19 -15.97
C SER A 461 -12.05 -27.97 -15.66
N GLN A 462 -10.73 -28.14 -15.64
CA GLN A 462 -9.79 -27.05 -15.36
C GLN A 462 -9.70 -26.03 -16.49
N ALA A 463 -9.74 -26.48 -17.75
CA ALA A 463 -9.82 -25.57 -18.88
C ALA A 463 -11.09 -24.70 -18.84
N ASP A 464 -12.23 -25.28 -18.42
CA ASP A 464 -13.50 -24.56 -18.27
C ASP A 464 -13.43 -23.54 -17.13
N GLU A 465 -12.90 -23.95 -15.98
CA GLU A 465 -12.75 -23.10 -14.80
C GLU A 465 -11.82 -21.90 -15.08
N PHE A 466 -10.60 -22.15 -15.57
CA PHE A 466 -9.64 -21.07 -15.84
C PHE A 466 -10.13 -20.13 -16.94
N LEU A 467 -10.74 -20.64 -18.02
CA LEU A 467 -11.32 -19.77 -19.04
C LEU A 467 -12.46 -18.92 -18.47
N THR A 468 -13.34 -19.53 -17.67
CA THR A 468 -14.46 -18.83 -17.04
C THR A 468 -13.98 -17.75 -16.07
N ASN A 469 -13.00 -18.06 -15.22
CA ASN A 469 -12.45 -17.15 -14.23
C ASN A 469 -11.68 -16.00 -14.90
N THR A 470 -10.80 -16.29 -15.86
CA THR A 470 -10.10 -15.24 -16.60
C THR A 470 -11.04 -14.37 -17.43
N THR A 471 -12.09 -14.96 -18.00
CA THR A 471 -13.16 -14.20 -18.65
C THR A 471 -13.83 -13.26 -17.64
N LYS A 472 -14.18 -13.69 -16.43
CA LYS A 472 -14.86 -12.84 -15.42
C LYS A 472 -14.02 -11.65 -14.97
N VAL A 473 -12.72 -11.80 -14.79
CA VAL A 473 -11.84 -10.75 -14.21
C VAL A 473 -11.42 -9.66 -15.19
N LEU A 474 -11.67 -9.82 -16.50
CA LEU A 474 -11.46 -8.78 -17.50
C LEU A 474 -12.21 -7.49 -17.11
N ASP A 475 -11.47 -6.38 -17.05
CA ASP A 475 -11.89 -5.12 -16.44
C ASP A 475 -11.88 -3.94 -17.43
N GLY A 476 -11.75 -4.23 -18.72
CA GLY A 476 -11.63 -3.24 -19.77
C GLY A 476 -12.81 -2.30 -19.83
N LYS A 477 -12.51 -1.00 -19.85
CA LYS A 477 -13.49 0.07 -20.00
C LYS A 477 -12.82 1.31 -20.54
N LYS A 478 -13.57 2.09 -21.32
CA LYS A 478 -13.11 3.40 -21.75
C LYS A 478 -12.87 4.30 -20.55
N LEU A 479 -11.78 5.03 -20.58
CA LEU A 479 -11.47 5.99 -19.54
C LEU A 479 -12.42 7.19 -19.63
N LEU A 480 -13.22 7.40 -18.59
CA LEU A 480 -14.00 8.62 -18.46
C LEU A 480 -13.07 9.79 -18.15
N VAL A 481 -12.89 10.69 -19.11
CA VAL A 481 -12.11 11.92 -18.96
C VAL A 481 -13.04 13.11 -18.84
N ARG A 482 -12.62 14.13 -18.12
CA ARG A 482 -13.33 15.38 -17.96
C ARG A 482 -13.67 16.02 -19.30
N ARG A 483 -12.70 16.03 -20.24
CA ARG A 483 -12.86 16.51 -21.62
C ARG A 483 -11.92 15.74 -22.54
N THR A 484 -12.40 15.38 -23.72
CA THR A 484 -11.58 14.62 -24.70
C THR A 484 -10.58 15.47 -25.48
N ASP A 485 -10.65 16.81 -25.37
CA ASP A 485 -9.72 17.75 -25.99
C ASP A 485 -8.65 18.27 -25.02
N GLN A 486 -8.83 18.04 -23.72
CA GLN A 486 -7.98 18.57 -22.65
C GLN A 486 -7.88 17.59 -21.49
N LEU A 487 -6.73 16.94 -21.35
CA LEU A 487 -6.47 15.95 -20.32
C LEU A 487 -5.65 16.55 -19.18
N THR A 488 -6.00 16.24 -17.94
CA THR A 488 -5.14 16.49 -16.77
C THR A 488 -3.91 15.60 -16.79
N THR A 489 -2.86 15.94 -16.04
CA THR A 489 -1.70 15.05 -15.78
C THR A 489 -2.15 13.61 -15.48
N TYR A 490 -3.15 13.51 -14.61
CA TYR A 490 -3.68 12.26 -14.13
C TYR A 490 -4.41 11.47 -15.21
N GLU A 491 -5.25 12.14 -16.00
CA GLU A 491 -5.91 11.52 -17.15
C GLU A 491 -4.90 11.10 -18.22
N VAL A 492 -3.84 11.88 -18.46
CA VAL A 492 -2.75 11.51 -19.38
C VAL A 492 -2.09 10.20 -18.95
N GLN A 493 -1.70 10.06 -17.67
CA GLN A 493 -1.11 8.82 -17.17
C GLN A 493 -2.04 7.61 -17.34
N LYS A 494 -3.33 7.79 -17.05
CA LYS A 494 -4.34 6.75 -17.27
C LYS A 494 -4.53 6.38 -18.75
N VAL A 495 -4.48 7.37 -19.64
CA VAL A 495 -4.52 7.12 -21.09
C VAL A 495 -3.27 6.36 -21.53
N MET A 496 -2.08 6.73 -21.06
CA MET A 496 -0.84 6.00 -21.38
C MET A 496 -0.90 4.53 -20.96
N ASN A 497 -1.40 4.24 -19.74
CA ASN A 497 -1.61 2.86 -19.31
C ASN A 497 -2.60 2.12 -20.23
N LEU A 498 -3.71 2.78 -20.61
CA LEU A 498 -4.70 2.17 -21.50
C LEU A 498 -4.16 1.93 -22.92
N ILE A 499 -3.23 2.78 -23.39
CA ILE A 499 -2.50 2.58 -24.66
C ILE A 499 -1.63 1.34 -24.54
N TYR A 500 -0.84 1.20 -23.47
CA TYR A 500 -0.01 0.02 -23.23
C TYR A 500 -0.87 -1.25 -23.26
N ASN A 501 -1.92 -1.29 -22.44
CA ASN A 501 -2.86 -2.41 -22.36
C ASN A 501 -3.50 -2.76 -23.70
N TYR A 502 -3.84 -1.77 -24.52
CA TYR A 502 -4.45 -1.99 -25.82
C TYR A 502 -3.45 -2.55 -26.84
N TYR A 503 -2.26 -1.94 -26.95
CA TYR A 503 -1.31 -2.18 -28.05
C TYR A 503 -0.24 -3.22 -27.74
N GLN A 504 0.14 -3.46 -26.47
CA GLN A 504 1.21 -4.41 -26.11
C GLN A 504 0.97 -5.82 -26.70
N PRO A 505 -0.24 -6.41 -26.62
CA PRO A 505 -0.50 -7.73 -27.20
C PRO A 505 -0.44 -7.79 -28.74
N GLN A 506 -0.32 -6.64 -29.43
CA GLN A 506 -0.35 -6.53 -30.90
C GLN A 506 1.05 -6.43 -31.51
N VAL A 507 2.09 -6.38 -30.67
CA VAL A 507 3.48 -6.18 -31.09
C VAL A 507 4.41 -7.13 -30.35
N THR A 508 5.54 -7.47 -30.96
CA THR A 508 6.65 -8.17 -30.30
C THR A 508 7.65 -7.18 -29.70
N GLY A 509 8.15 -7.50 -28.51
CA GLY A 509 8.99 -6.60 -27.71
C GLY A 509 8.19 -5.72 -26.75
N GLU A 510 8.87 -5.16 -25.75
CA GLU A 510 8.23 -4.31 -24.73
C GLU A 510 7.92 -2.92 -25.30
N LEU A 511 6.69 -2.45 -25.08
CA LEU A 511 6.28 -1.11 -25.50
C LEU A 511 6.68 -0.05 -24.49
N ASP A 512 7.40 0.96 -24.98
CA ASP A 512 7.54 2.24 -24.32
C ASP A 512 6.44 3.19 -24.82
N VAL A 513 5.47 3.49 -23.95
CA VAL A 513 4.38 4.43 -24.21
C VAL A 513 4.74 5.80 -23.66
N GLN A 514 4.73 6.82 -24.52
CA GLN A 514 5.19 8.16 -24.19
C GLN A 514 4.26 9.25 -24.72
N LEU A 515 4.37 10.43 -24.11
CA LEU A 515 3.81 11.67 -24.63
C LEU A 515 4.90 12.46 -25.33
N TYR A 516 4.67 12.87 -26.57
CA TYR A 516 5.65 13.56 -27.40
C TYR A 516 5.20 14.97 -27.76
N ASN A 517 6.16 15.87 -27.98
CA ASN A 517 5.92 17.17 -28.61
C ASN A 517 6.10 17.11 -30.15
N SER A 518 5.93 18.25 -30.83
CA SER A 518 6.04 18.35 -32.28
C SER A 518 7.44 18.04 -32.82
N LYS A 519 8.47 18.17 -31.96
CA LYS A 519 9.87 17.79 -32.25
C LYS A 519 10.19 16.33 -31.93
N ARG A 520 9.19 15.52 -31.55
CA ARG A 520 9.32 14.10 -31.15
C ARG A 520 10.12 13.86 -29.86
N ASN A 521 10.29 14.90 -29.04
CA ASN A 521 10.90 14.76 -27.71
C ASN A 521 9.83 14.30 -26.73
N TRP A 522 10.19 13.33 -25.88
CA TRP A 522 9.35 12.86 -24.78
C TRP A 522 9.04 13.98 -23.79
N GLN A 523 7.90 13.89 -23.12
CA GLN A 523 7.40 14.89 -22.18
C GLN A 523 6.87 14.19 -20.93
N TYR A 524 7.32 14.62 -19.76
CA TYR A 524 6.80 14.10 -18.50
C TYR A 524 5.36 14.58 -18.27
N PRO A 525 4.37 13.69 -18.05
CA PRO A 525 2.97 14.08 -17.85
C PRO A 525 2.76 15.12 -16.72
N THR A 526 3.65 15.12 -15.73
CA THR A 526 3.63 16.01 -14.56
C THR A 526 4.11 17.42 -14.85
N THR A 527 4.73 17.67 -16.01
CA THR A 527 5.20 19.01 -16.37
C THR A 527 4.07 19.95 -16.72
N ARG A 528 2.83 19.49 -16.91
CA ARG A 528 1.71 20.41 -17.17
C ARG A 528 0.47 20.01 -16.41
N PRO A 529 -0.29 20.98 -15.86
CA PRO A 529 -1.53 20.68 -15.15
C PRO A 529 -2.62 20.15 -16.10
N VAL A 530 -2.60 20.60 -17.36
CA VAL A 530 -3.52 20.17 -18.43
C VAL A 530 -2.78 20.14 -19.77
N TRP A 531 -3.10 19.16 -20.59
CA TRP A 531 -2.56 18.89 -21.91
C TRP A 531 -3.64 19.07 -22.98
N ASP A 532 -3.36 19.88 -24.01
CA ASP A 532 -4.16 19.88 -25.25
C ASP A 532 -3.84 18.60 -26.02
N VAL A 533 -4.86 17.85 -26.40
CA VAL A 533 -4.71 16.59 -27.15
C VAL A 533 -5.59 16.58 -28.41
N THR A 534 -6.00 17.76 -28.88
CA THR A 534 -6.72 17.90 -30.14
C THR A 534 -5.85 17.49 -31.33
N LYS A 535 -6.47 17.27 -32.51
CA LYS A 535 -5.73 16.97 -33.75
C LYS A 535 -4.68 18.03 -34.12
N LYS A 536 -4.89 19.29 -33.71
CA LYS A 536 -3.98 20.42 -33.94
C LYS A 536 -2.97 20.63 -32.80
N SER A 537 -3.04 19.81 -31.74
CA SER A 537 -2.13 19.91 -30.62
C SER A 537 -0.69 19.68 -31.07
N PRO A 538 0.28 20.44 -30.54
CA PRO A 538 1.69 20.11 -30.70
C PRO A 538 2.08 18.85 -29.91
N PHE A 539 1.20 18.34 -29.05
CA PHE A 539 1.42 17.13 -28.26
C PHE A 539 0.63 15.94 -28.80
N TRP A 540 1.23 14.76 -28.75
CA TRP A 540 0.60 13.54 -29.23
C TRP A 540 1.12 12.33 -28.44
N PHE A 541 0.23 11.36 -28.23
CA PHE A 541 0.57 10.08 -27.63
C PHE A 541 1.21 9.17 -28.67
N GLY A 542 2.25 8.44 -28.28
CA GLY A 542 2.84 7.43 -29.12
C GLY A 542 3.42 6.28 -28.34
N TYR A 543 3.77 5.23 -29.06
CA TYR A 543 4.53 4.10 -28.53
C TYR A 543 5.72 3.76 -29.44
N SER A 544 6.71 3.10 -28.87
CA SER A 544 7.87 2.52 -29.57
C SER A 544 8.26 1.21 -28.88
N SER A 545 9.05 0.39 -29.57
CA SER A 545 9.74 -0.78 -29.00
C SER A 545 11.10 -0.91 -29.67
N ASP A 546 11.90 -1.89 -29.25
CA ASP A 546 13.19 -2.24 -29.88
C ASP A 546 13.06 -2.49 -31.39
N THR A 547 11.89 -2.95 -31.83
CA THR A 547 11.60 -3.30 -33.24
C THR A 547 10.71 -2.26 -33.94
N ILE A 548 10.16 -1.29 -33.22
CA ILE A 548 9.17 -0.33 -33.75
C ILE A 548 9.61 1.11 -33.47
N ARG A 549 9.87 1.87 -34.54
CA ARG A 549 10.03 3.34 -34.47
C ARG A 549 8.75 4.01 -33.96
N LYS A 550 8.89 5.15 -33.28
CA LYS A 550 7.81 5.95 -32.67
C LYS A 550 6.56 6.05 -33.58
N ARG A 551 5.44 5.45 -33.14
CA ARG A 551 4.13 5.51 -33.80
C ARG A 551 3.17 6.40 -33.02
N LYS A 552 2.38 7.21 -33.74
CA LYS A 552 1.33 8.05 -33.15
C LYS A 552 0.07 7.22 -32.89
N VAL A 553 -0.60 7.49 -31.78
CA VAL A 553 -1.81 6.79 -31.32
C VAL A 553 -3.04 7.68 -31.41
N ASP A 554 -4.15 7.13 -31.92
CA ASP A 554 -5.48 7.73 -31.74
C ASP A 554 -6.10 7.22 -30.44
N ILE A 555 -6.33 8.14 -29.50
CA ILE A 555 -6.88 7.83 -28.18
C ILE A 555 -8.41 7.84 -28.16
N SER A 556 -9.06 8.24 -29.26
CA SER A 556 -10.53 8.35 -29.35
C SER A 556 -11.29 7.07 -28.98
N PRO A 557 -10.79 5.85 -29.32
CA PRO A 557 -11.41 4.61 -28.88
C PRO A 557 -11.22 4.32 -27.38
N LEU A 558 -10.21 4.91 -26.75
CA LEU A 558 -9.78 4.60 -25.39
C LEU A 558 -10.49 5.45 -24.33
N ILE A 559 -10.98 6.64 -24.72
CA ILE A 559 -11.55 7.61 -23.79
C ILE A 559 -13.04 7.87 -24.06
N THR A 560 -13.75 8.29 -23.04
CA THR A 560 -15.13 8.78 -23.14
C THR A 560 -15.24 10.11 -22.41
N ASP A 561 -16.06 11.00 -22.96
CA ASP A 561 -16.25 12.34 -22.45
C ASP A 561 -17.09 12.35 -21.15
N GLY A 562 -16.72 13.23 -20.21
CA GLY A 562 -17.42 13.48 -18.94
C GLY A 562 -18.86 13.98 -19.09
N ILE A 563 -19.23 14.36 -20.32
CA ILE A 563 -20.60 14.55 -20.78
C ILE A 563 -20.97 13.35 -21.65
N THR A 564 -21.84 12.49 -21.13
CA THR A 564 -22.23 11.24 -21.80
C THR A 564 -23.64 11.35 -22.40
N VAL A 565 -23.81 10.83 -23.61
CA VAL A 565 -25.11 10.74 -24.30
C VAL A 565 -26.08 9.88 -23.46
N GLY A 566 -27.35 10.27 -23.44
CA GLY A 566 -28.42 9.62 -22.67
C GLY A 566 -28.55 10.09 -21.22
N LYS A 567 -27.51 10.68 -20.63
CA LYS A 567 -27.54 11.21 -19.26
C LYS A 567 -28.01 12.67 -19.21
N LYS A 568 -28.46 13.14 -18.04
CA LYS A 568 -28.72 14.58 -17.80
C LYS A 568 -27.44 15.25 -17.30
N LYS A 569 -27.16 16.47 -17.78
CA LYS A 569 -26.04 17.28 -17.29
C LYS A 569 -26.48 18.72 -17.04
N LYS A 570 -25.96 19.32 -15.97
CA LYS A 570 -26.24 20.71 -15.58
C LYS A 570 -25.47 21.68 -16.46
N LEU A 571 -26.12 22.80 -16.78
CA LEU A 571 -25.44 23.98 -17.30
C LEU A 571 -24.65 24.66 -16.20
N GLN A 572 -23.40 25.03 -16.46
CA GLN A 572 -22.56 25.75 -15.51
C GLN A 572 -22.63 27.28 -15.68
N SER A 573 -23.22 27.73 -16.78
CA SER A 573 -23.45 29.13 -17.11
C SER A 573 -24.76 29.27 -17.89
N ASN A 574 -25.29 30.49 -17.94
CA ASN A 574 -26.36 30.77 -18.89
C ASN A 574 -25.86 30.50 -20.32
N ALA A 575 -26.72 29.95 -21.17
CA ALA A 575 -26.30 29.40 -22.45
C ALA A 575 -27.32 29.66 -23.55
N TYR A 576 -26.88 30.17 -24.70
CA TYR A 576 -27.74 30.30 -25.87
C TYR A 576 -27.94 28.95 -26.56
N VAL A 577 -29.12 28.78 -27.15
CA VAL A 577 -29.43 27.66 -28.04
C VAL A 577 -29.07 28.03 -29.48
N TYR A 578 -28.54 27.07 -30.21
CA TYR A 578 -28.11 27.14 -31.61
C TYR A 578 -28.88 26.11 -32.45
N THR A 579 -29.02 26.36 -33.74
CA THR A 579 -29.55 25.40 -34.72
C THR A 579 -28.45 24.45 -35.22
N ALA A 580 -28.81 23.42 -35.98
CA ALA A 580 -27.88 22.49 -36.62
C ALA A 580 -26.89 23.20 -37.57
N ALA A 581 -27.31 24.30 -38.19
CA ALA A 581 -26.47 25.17 -39.01
C ALA A 581 -25.54 26.10 -38.18
N GLY A 582 -25.65 26.06 -36.85
CA GLY A 582 -24.86 26.89 -35.95
C GLY A 582 -25.39 28.32 -35.77
N VAL A 583 -26.63 28.59 -36.14
CA VAL A 583 -27.25 29.92 -35.99
C VAL A 583 -27.72 30.09 -34.54
N LYS A 584 -27.30 31.17 -33.88
CA LYS A 584 -27.69 31.52 -32.50
C LYS A 584 -29.16 31.92 -32.46
N THR A 585 -29.96 31.27 -31.62
CA THR A 585 -31.36 31.63 -31.38
C THR A 585 -31.47 32.67 -30.24
N ARG A 586 -32.65 33.30 -30.10
CA ARG A 586 -32.95 34.21 -28.97
C ARG A 586 -33.13 33.49 -27.63
N LYS A 587 -33.22 32.14 -27.63
CA LYS A 587 -33.47 31.35 -26.43
C LYS A 587 -32.22 31.26 -25.55
N LEU A 588 -32.34 31.74 -24.30
CA LEU A 588 -31.31 31.67 -23.27
C LEU A 588 -31.72 30.66 -22.19
N LEU A 589 -30.87 29.65 -21.98
CA LEU A 589 -31.01 28.66 -20.92
C LEU A 589 -30.30 29.14 -19.66
N LYS A 590 -30.83 28.80 -18.49
CA LYS A 590 -30.31 29.26 -17.20
C LYS A 590 -29.25 28.31 -16.63
N LYS A 591 -28.29 28.88 -15.91
CA LYS A 591 -27.30 28.15 -15.12
C LYS A 591 -27.99 27.19 -14.13
N ASN A 592 -27.34 26.07 -13.84
CA ASN A 592 -27.78 24.98 -12.96
C ASN A 592 -28.98 24.16 -13.46
N THR A 593 -29.58 24.51 -14.60
CA THR A 593 -30.62 23.70 -15.24
C THR A 593 -30.01 22.45 -15.89
N SER A 594 -30.64 21.30 -15.71
CA SER A 594 -30.18 20.02 -16.26
C SER A 594 -30.90 19.68 -17.57
N TYR A 595 -30.14 19.26 -18.59
CA TYR A 595 -30.69 18.81 -19.87
C TYR A 595 -30.20 17.40 -20.21
N LYS A 596 -31.06 16.60 -20.84
CA LYS A 596 -30.69 15.29 -21.39
C LYS A 596 -29.78 15.50 -22.60
N ILE A 597 -28.62 14.86 -22.58
CA ILE A 597 -27.63 14.89 -23.66
C ILE A 597 -28.11 13.93 -24.74
N GLN A 598 -28.59 14.43 -25.87
CA GLN A 598 -29.08 13.59 -26.97
C GLN A 598 -27.95 13.18 -27.92
N ALA A 599 -26.98 14.05 -28.15
CA ALA A 599 -25.80 13.80 -28.97
C ALA A 599 -24.72 14.85 -28.67
N ILE A 600 -23.48 14.56 -29.04
CA ILE A 600 -22.39 15.52 -29.06
C ILE A 600 -21.87 15.58 -30.50
N THR A 601 -21.82 16.78 -31.08
CA THR A 601 -21.48 16.97 -32.50
C THR A 601 -20.57 18.18 -32.67
N THR A 602 -19.94 18.28 -33.84
CA THR A 602 -19.12 19.43 -34.24
C THR A 602 -19.88 20.23 -35.28
N ILE A 603 -20.14 21.52 -35.00
CA ILE A 603 -20.77 22.45 -35.92
C ILE A 603 -19.75 23.57 -36.19
N LYS A 604 -19.34 23.73 -37.46
CA LYS A 604 -18.34 24.74 -37.88
C LYS A 604 -17.06 24.69 -37.03
N GLY A 605 -16.52 23.48 -36.81
CA GLY A 605 -15.28 23.26 -36.05
C GLY A 605 -15.40 23.42 -34.53
N GLN A 606 -16.58 23.68 -33.99
CA GLN A 606 -16.82 23.84 -32.55
C GLN A 606 -17.73 22.73 -32.00
N LYS A 607 -17.45 22.25 -30.79
CA LYS A 607 -18.19 21.15 -30.16
C LYS A 607 -19.51 21.66 -29.55
N TYR A 608 -20.62 21.01 -29.86
CA TYR A 608 -21.97 21.30 -29.34
C TYR A 608 -22.62 20.04 -28.77
N VAL A 609 -23.51 20.25 -27.81
CA VAL A 609 -24.40 19.25 -27.22
C VAL A 609 -25.81 19.45 -27.78
N LYS A 610 -26.38 18.42 -28.37
CA LYS A 610 -27.79 18.38 -28.76
C LYS A 610 -28.65 18.11 -27.53
N ILE A 611 -29.61 18.99 -27.26
CA ILE A 611 -30.54 18.88 -26.11
C ILE A 611 -32.01 18.70 -26.55
N GLY A 612 -32.26 18.72 -27.85
CA GLY A 612 -33.60 18.56 -28.45
C GLY A 612 -33.55 18.63 -29.97
N ALA A 613 -34.70 18.48 -30.61
CA ALA A 613 -34.86 18.67 -32.05
C ALA A 613 -34.36 20.08 -32.46
N ASN A 614 -33.37 20.11 -33.35
CA ASN A 614 -32.68 21.32 -33.83
C ASN A 614 -32.20 22.29 -32.72
N LYS A 615 -31.90 21.79 -31.51
CA LYS A 615 -31.50 22.59 -30.34
C LYS A 615 -30.13 22.13 -29.85
N TYR A 616 -29.13 22.99 -30.05
CA TYR A 616 -27.74 22.74 -29.72
C TYR A 616 -27.23 23.79 -28.75
N VAL A 617 -26.40 23.38 -27.80
CA VAL A 617 -25.76 24.29 -26.85
C VAL A 617 -24.28 24.03 -26.91
N LYS A 618 -23.45 25.09 -26.91
CA LYS A 618 -21.99 24.93 -26.93
C LYS A 618 -21.56 24.01 -25.80
N TYR A 619 -20.71 23.03 -26.12
CA TYR A 619 -20.28 21.98 -25.19
C TYR A 619 -19.71 22.58 -23.89
N GLY A 620 -18.92 23.65 -23.99
CA GLY A 620 -18.33 24.36 -22.84
C GLY A 620 -19.32 25.02 -21.88
N ASN A 621 -20.64 25.02 -22.16
CA ASN A 621 -21.65 25.54 -21.23
C ASN A 621 -22.17 24.48 -20.23
N PHE A 622 -21.83 23.21 -20.43
CA PHE A 622 -22.17 22.13 -19.50
C PHE A 622 -21.06 21.92 -18.48
N GLU A 623 -21.45 21.61 -17.24
CA GLU A 623 -20.52 21.25 -16.18
C GLU A 623 -19.72 20.01 -16.61
N ALA A 624 -18.41 20.13 -16.82
CA ALA A 624 -17.53 18.96 -16.87
C ALA A 624 -17.14 18.57 -15.44
N SER A 625 -16.61 17.37 -15.21
CA SER A 625 -16.09 16.97 -13.89
C SER A 625 -15.13 18.04 -13.34
N LYS A 626 -15.22 18.37 -12.04
CA LYS A 626 -14.43 19.47 -11.44
C LYS A 626 -12.94 19.18 -11.57
N LEU A 627 -12.20 20.13 -12.13
CA LEU A 627 -10.75 20.07 -12.19
C LEU A 627 -10.15 20.45 -10.83
N LYS A 628 -9.61 19.46 -10.11
CA LYS A 628 -8.79 19.69 -8.91
C LYS A 628 -7.37 20.01 -9.34
N VAL A 629 -6.88 21.22 -9.09
CA VAL A 629 -5.46 21.57 -9.24
C VAL A 629 -4.87 21.78 -7.85
N VAL A 630 -3.77 21.10 -7.58
CA VAL A 630 -3.00 21.21 -6.34
C VAL A 630 -2.18 22.50 -6.36
N LYS A 631 -2.00 23.13 -5.19
CA LYS A 631 -1.12 24.29 -4.99
C LYS A 631 0.31 23.92 -5.40
N ARG A 632 0.78 24.49 -6.52
CA ARG A 632 2.13 24.24 -7.07
C ARG A 632 2.70 25.53 -7.68
N TYR A 633 4.00 25.51 -7.94
CA TYR A 633 4.69 26.54 -8.69
C TYR A 633 4.88 26.08 -10.14
N TYR A 634 4.57 26.95 -11.10
CA TYR A 634 4.76 26.70 -12.52
C TYR A 634 5.55 27.84 -13.15
N THR A 635 6.37 27.52 -14.14
CA THR A 635 6.97 28.50 -15.05
C THR A 635 6.06 28.75 -16.23
N VAL A 636 6.10 29.98 -16.73
CA VAL A 636 5.32 30.42 -17.90
C VAL A 636 6.20 30.37 -19.14
N GLN A 637 5.83 29.52 -20.11
CA GLN A 637 6.60 29.32 -21.34
C GLN A 637 6.23 30.31 -22.45
N THR A 638 4.99 30.80 -22.43
CA THR A 638 4.49 31.75 -23.43
C THR A 638 3.78 32.89 -22.73
N VAL A 639 3.76 34.08 -23.34
CA VAL A 639 3.02 35.22 -22.80
C VAL A 639 1.55 34.81 -22.58
N THR A 640 1.14 34.74 -21.31
CA THR A 640 -0.16 34.18 -20.94
C THR A 640 -1.05 35.27 -20.34
N PRO A 641 -2.24 35.53 -20.90
CA PRO A 641 -3.13 36.55 -20.37
C PRO A 641 -3.66 36.16 -18.98
N VAL A 642 -3.85 37.18 -18.14
CA VAL A 642 -4.52 37.10 -16.85
C VAL A 642 -5.86 37.81 -16.96
N VAL A 643 -6.91 37.14 -16.50
CA VAL A 643 -8.28 37.63 -16.49
C VAL A 643 -8.83 37.70 -15.09
N ASN A 644 -9.84 38.56 -14.88
CA ASN A 644 -10.63 38.55 -13.66
C ASN A 644 -11.73 37.48 -13.67
N ALA A 645 -12.50 37.37 -12.58
CA ALA A 645 -13.62 36.42 -12.46
C ALA A 645 -14.69 36.56 -13.55
N GLN A 646 -14.80 37.71 -14.20
CA GLN A 646 -15.72 38.01 -15.30
C GLN A 646 -15.10 37.69 -16.67
N GLY A 647 -13.83 37.27 -16.73
CA GLY A 647 -13.13 36.96 -17.97
C GLY A 647 -12.76 38.20 -18.79
N LYS A 648 -12.55 39.35 -18.14
CA LYS A 648 -11.92 40.54 -18.72
C LYS A 648 -10.41 40.45 -18.47
N LYS A 649 -9.58 40.71 -19.50
CA LYS A 649 -8.11 40.80 -19.34
C LYS A 649 -7.81 41.89 -18.31
N VAL A 650 -7.00 41.56 -17.31
CA VAL A 650 -6.55 42.48 -16.25
C VAL A 650 -5.04 42.60 -16.20
N ASP A 651 -4.30 41.63 -16.74
CA ASP A 651 -2.84 41.59 -16.73
C ASP A 651 -2.33 40.55 -17.75
N GLU A 652 -1.01 40.39 -17.87
CA GLU A 652 -0.35 39.35 -18.65
C GLU A 652 0.95 38.89 -17.99
N ILE A 653 1.22 37.59 -18.03
CA ILE A 653 2.47 37.02 -17.53
C ILE A 653 3.41 36.88 -18.72
N LYS A 654 4.47 37.67 -18.75
CA LYS A 654 5.47 37.63 -19.83
C LYS A 654 6.46 36.47 -19.61
N SER A 655 6.78 35.72 -20.67
CA SER A 655 7.92 34.79 -20.66
C SER A 655 9.21 35.61 -20.68
N LYS A 656 9.95 35.68 -19.56
CA LYS A 656 11.30 36.29 -19.56
C LYS A 656 12.37 35.21 -19.74
N ASN A 657 13.45 35.63 -20.39
CA ASN A 657 14.57 34.82 -20.87
C ASN A 657 15.21 33.98 -19.76
N THR A 658 15.93 32.92 -20.16
CA THR A 658 16.43 31.75 -19.41
C THR A 658 17.18 31.96 -18.07
N ARG A 659 17.41 33.20 -17.62
CA ARG A 659 18.12 33.54 -16.36
C ARG A 659 17.23 33.91 -15.17
N THR A 660 15.96 34.26 -15.36
CA THR A 660 15.03 34.54 -14.24
C THR A 660 13.70 33.80 -14.42
N LYS A 661 13.56 32.64 -13.77
CA LYS A 661 12.32 31.85 -13.81
C LYS A 661 11.21 32.59 -13.04
N ASN A 662 10.21 33.11 -13.77
CA ASN A 662 8.99 33.64 -13.15
C ASN A 662 8.12 32.47 -12.66
N TYR A 663 8.21 32.16 -11.38
CA TYR A 663 7.35 31.16 -10.75
C TYR A 663 5.97 31.74 -10.44
N VAL A 664 4.93 31.04 -10.88
CA VAL A 664 3.54 31.38 -10.60
C VAL A 664 2.97 30.36 -9.63
N GLN A 665 2.63 30.84 -8.43
CA GLN A 665 1.97 30.02 -7.43
C GLN A 665 0.47 29.89 -7.74
N THR A 666 -0.04 28.67 -7.68
CA THR A 666 -1.45 28.39 -7.95
C THR A 666 -2.25 28.19 -6.67
N TYR A 667 -3.48 28.67 -6.65
CA TYR A 667 -4.37 28.66 -5.48
C TYR A 667 -5.69 27.91 -5.75
N GLY A 668 -5.72 27.09 -6.80
CA GLY A 668 -6.88 26.32 -7.24
C GLY A 668 -7.32 26.68 -8.66
N THR A 669 -8.54 26.30 -9.02
CA THR A 669 -9.13 26.54 -10.34
C THR A 669 -10.40 27.37 -10.26
N LYS A 670 -10.72 28.09 -11.34
CA LYS A 670 -12.02 28.72 -11.54
C LYS A 670 -12.46 28.58 -12.98
N ARG A 671 -13.71 28.21 -13.17
CA ARG A 671 -14.33 28.20 -14.48
C ARG A 671 -14.78 29.62 -14.85
N ILE A 672 -14.30 30.14 -15.98
CA ILE A 672 -14.63 31.48 -16.48
C ILE A 672 -15.06 31.33 -17.94
N LYS A 673 -16.27 31.80 -18.26
CA LYS A 673 -16.87 31.71 -19.62
C LYS A 673 -16.76 30.30 -20.26
N GLY A 674 -16.92 29.25 -19.45
CA GLY A 674 -16.93 27.86 -19.92
C GLY A 674 -15.56 27.17 -20.03
N TYR A 675 -14.46 27.86 -19.73
CA TYR A 675 -13.11 27.32 -19.70
C TYR A 675 -12.56 27.27 -18.27
N ASP A 676 -11.70 26.30 -17.98
CA ASP A 676 -11.01 26.22 -16.69
C ASP A 676 -9.79 27.14 -16.72
N TYR A 677 -9.70 28.01 -15.71
CA TYR A 677 -8.56 28.86 -15.46
C TYR A 677 -7.91 28.48 -14.12
N ILE A 678 -6.60 28.65 -14.02
CA ILE A 678 -5.86 28.54 -12.77
C ILE A 678 -6.00 29.85 -12.02
N LYS A 679 -6.34 29.78 -10.73
CA LYS A 679 -6.30 30.93 -9.83
C LYS A 679 -4.85 31.18 -9.43
N ILE A 680 -4.35 32.38 -9.71
CA ILE A 680 -2.97 32.80 -9.42
C ILE A 680 -2.89 33.94 -8.40
N GLY A 681 -4.05 34.41 -7.92
CA GLY A 681 -4.14 35.46 -6.92
C GLY A 681 -5.59 35.84 -6.63
N SER A 682 -5.78 36.89 -5.83
CA SER A 682 -7.11 37.45 -5.60
C SER A 682 -7.67 38.02 -6.90
N ASN A 683 -8.82 37.50 -7.34
CA ASN A 683 -9.47 37.86 -8.60
C ASN A 683 -8.56 37.80 -9.86
N ARG A 684 -7.50 36.98 -9.87
CA ARG A 684 -6.58 36.81 -11.01
C ARG A 684 -6.53 35.36 -11.45
N TYR A 685 -6.79 35.13 -12.73
CA TYR A 685 -6.91 33.79 -13.31
C TYR A 685 -6.26 33.70 -14.68
N THR A 686 -5.70 32.55 -15.05
CA THR A 686 -4.95 32.40 -16.30
C THR A 686 -5.13 31.01 -16.93
N ASN A 687 -4.90 30.89 -18.25
CA ASN A 687 -5.15 29.66 -19.02
C ASN A 687 -4.05 28.62 -18.75
N MET A 688 -4.45 27.37 -18.53
CA MET A 688 -3.57 26.26 -18.12
C MET A 688 -2.58 25.80 -19.20
N LEU A 689 -2.87 26.06 -20.49
CA LEU A 689 -2.08 25.53 -21.61
C LEU A 689 -0.68 26.18 -21.78
N GLY A 690 -0.45 27.36 -21.18
CA GLY A 690 0.81 28.10 -21.24
C GLY A 690 1.82 27.79 -20.13
N PHE A 691 1.49 26.87 -19.22
CA PHE A 691 2.29 26.57 -18.03
C PHE A 691 3.11 25.28 -18.18
N GLU A 692 4.30 25.29 -17.57
CA GLU A 692 5.13 24.11 -17.34
C GLU A 692 5.57 24.05 -15.87
N TYR A 693 5.54 22.88 -15.25
CA TYR A 693 6.00 22.62 -13.90
C TYR A 693 7.51 22.42 -13.94
N VAL A 694 8.20 23.07 -13.02
CA VAL A 694 9.63 22.89 -12.78
C VAL A 694 9.72 22.35 -11.37
N LEU A 695 10.32 21.16 -11.21
CA LEU A 695 10.75 20.70 -9.90
C LEU A 695 11.64 21.80 -9.32
N ALA A 696 11.20 22.42 -8.23
CA ALA A 696 12.08 23.27 -7.45
C ALA A 696 13.26 22.38 -7.04
N LYS A 697 14.47 22.77 -7.45
CA LYS A 697 15.69 22.18 -6.88
C LYS A 697 15.74 22.52 -5.40
#